data_AF-A0A3B9GP99-F1
#
_entry.id   AF-A0A3B9GP99-F1
#
_cell.length_a   1.000
_cell.length_b   1.000
_cell.length_c   1.000
_cell.angle_alpha   90.00
_cell.angle_beta   90.00
_cell.angle_gamma   90.00
#
_symmetry.space_group_name_H-M   'P 1'
#
loop_
_entity.id
_entity.type
_entity.pdbx_description
1 polymer ?
#
loop_
_entity_poly.entity_id
_entity_poly.type
_entity_poly.pdbx_seq_one_letter_code
_entity_poly.pdbx_strand_id
1 'polypeptide(L)'
;MNPIAEDILMHYGMPRRSGRYPWGSGDNPYQHSGDFLSRVESLKKQGLTEKQIADYISKDINRDFTTTQLRAYKAIAKNERRSLEVAKAKSLRADGKSLNEIAEIMGYKNDSSIRSLLNEKSEKRMNQAQVTADIIKKEIDKKGLIDVGEGVERELGISKEKLNQALEILSAEGYPVYGGGVPQATNPGRQTVLRVIGPPGTEHKDIYEYGDVHSLKDYISYDGGESFRKAFEYPASMDSKRLQIKYKEEGGIDKDGVMEIRPGVKDLDLGESHYAQVRIMVDGTHYLKGMAVYSDDLPDGIDVRFNTNKKQGTPMKEVLKEIKPDPDNPFGSLIKEHGGQSYYDDPNGKYTDPITGKKQSLSLINKRAEEGDWQSWDDKLPSQFLSKQSQKLIDRQLKLTIDDKVSEFEELKSLTNPTVKKNMLATFADDCESAAVHLKAASLPRQKYQVILPLTSIKETEIYAPNYQDGEKVALIRYPHGGTFEIPILTVNNKNTEGQKVMGKNPLDAVGISSKVAERLSGADFDGDTVMVIPTGKDVKISSRPTLRGMENGFDSKIYQYDEKSVDAEGKEHYYRNGREFKVMKNTQTEMGIISNLITDMTLRGATENELARAVKHSMVVIDAEKHKLDYKQSEKDNAIASLKKKYQGTYDDNGKYHEGASTLISRA
;
A
#
# COMPACT_ATOMS: atom_id res chain seq x y z
N MET A 1 48.52 41.36 56.21
CA MET A 1 47.68 40.52 57.08
C MET A 1 46.24 40.98 56.95
N ASN A 2 45.38 40.15 56.34
CA ASN A 2 43.97 39.82 56.64
C ASN A 2 43.26 39.31 55.35
N PRO A 3 42.21 38.47 55.46
CA PRO A 3 42.20 37.15 54.83
C PRO A 3 40.93 36.88 53.97
N ILE A 4 40.93 35.75 53.25
CA ILE A 4 39.76 34.90 52.89
C ILE A 4 38.59 35.63 52.18
N ALA A 5 38.47 35.60 50.86
CA ALA A 5 38.05 34.48 50.00
C ALA A 5 36.60 34.00 50.25
N GLU A 6 35.90 33.78 49.13
CA GLU A 6 34.65 33.03 48.92
C GLU A 6 33.34 33.82 48.73
N ASP A 7 32.63 33.42 47.66
CA ASP A 7 31.25 33.71 47.25
C ASP A 7 30.91 34.94 46.38
N ILE A 8 31.62 35.12 45.26
CA ILE A 8 31.00 35.66 44.03
C ILE A 8 31.24 34.71 42.87
N LEU A 9 30.51 33.59 42.87
CA LEU A 9 30.26 32.80 41.66
C LEU A 9 28.87 33.21 41.14
N MET A 10 28.85 34.30 40.36
CA MET A 10 27.67 34.70 39.60
C MET A 10 27.35 33.61 38.57
N HIS A 11 26.48 32.68 38.94
CA HIS A 11 25.85 31.79 37.98
C HIS A 11 24.88 32.62 37.13
N TYR A 12 25.23 32.81 35.85
CA TYR A 12 24.31 33.26 34.81
C TYR A 12 23.12 32.29 34.76
N GLY A 13 22.00 32.68 35.36
CA GLY A 13 20.74 31.96 35.23
C GLY A 13 20.24 32.03 33.80
N MET A 14 19.91 30.88 33.20
CA MET A 14 19.19 30.82 31.93
C MET A 14 17.82 31.49 32.09
N PRO A 15 17.52 32.57 31.34
CA PRO A 15 16.24 33.24 31.42
C PRO A 15 15.22 32.46 30.59
N ARG A 16 14.13 32.02 31.23
CA ARG A 16 12.96 31.28 30.71
C ARG A 16 13.01 29.76 30.91
N ARG A 17 12.51 29.31 32.07
CA ARG A 17 11.78 28.04 32.15
C ARG A 17 10.31 28.33 31.88
N SER A 18 9.70 27.55 30.98
CA SER A 18 8.33 27.74 30.50
C SER A 18 7.31 27.78 31.65
N GLY A 19 6.39 28.75 31.62
CA GLY A 19 5.16 28.78 32.44
C GLY A 19 4.14 27.69 32.05
N ARG A 20 4.62 26.47 31.81
CA ARG A 20 3.85 25.30 31.36
C ARG A 20 3.05 24.66 32.50
N TYR A 21 3.39 25.01 33.75
CA TYR A 21 2.70 24.63 34.97
C TYR A 21 2.31 25.89 35.74
N PRO A 22 1.14 25.95 36.39
CA PRO A 22 0.75 27.09 37.24
C PRO A 22 1.77 27.41 38.36
N TRP A 23 2.78 26.55 38.58
CA TRP A 23 3.73 26.61 39.67
C TRP A 23 5.20 26.54 39.19
N GLY A 24 5.47 26.95 37.96
CA GLY A 24 6.80 26.89 37.33
C GLY A 24 7.72 28.09 37.57
N SER A 25 7.45 28.99 38.51
CA SER A 25 8.38 30.00 39.06
C SER A 25 7.60 30.86 40.05
N GLY A 26 7.79 30.65 41.36
CA GLY A 26 7.25 31.55 42.38
C GLY A 26 8.03 32.85 42.46
N ASP A 27 7.37 33.95 42.83
CA ASP A 27 7.92 35.30 42.99
C ASP A 27 8.96 35.45 44.14
N ASN A 28 9.42 34.35 44.74
CA ASN A 28 10.24 34.39 45.95
C ASN A 28 11.56 33.60 45.79
N PRO A 29 12.74 34.26 45.85
CA PRO A 29 14.06 33.64 45.65
C PRO A 29 14.45 32.57 46.68
N TYR A 30 13.71 32.44 47.79
CA TYR A 30 14.03 31.53 48.90
C TYR A 30 13.06 30.34 49.07
N GLN A 31 12.10 30.14 48.16
CA GLN A 31 11.29 28.92 48.17
C GLN A 31 12.07 27.75 47.54
N HIS A 32 12.70 26.93 48.38
CA HIS A 32 13.04 25.55 48.03
C HIS A 32 11.77 24.69 47.93
N SER A 33 10.85 25.01 47.03
CA SER A 33 9.75 24.10 46.70
C SER A 33 10.23 23.16 45.60
N GLY A 34 10.26 21.86 45.89
CA GLY A 34 10.51 20.83 44.88
C GLY A 34 9.53 20.93 43.71
N ASP A 35 9.85 20.22 42.62
CA ASP A 35 8.97 20.15 41.44
C ASP A 35 7.56 19.61 41.79
N PHE A 36 6.65 19.65 40.81
CA PHE A 36 5.27 19.19 40.96
C PHE A 36 5.17 17.77 41.55
N LEU A 37 6.06 16.86 41.15
CA LEU A 37 6.11 15.49 41.67
C LEU A 37 6.46 15.45 43.16
N SER A 38 7.47 16.19 43.58
CA SER A 38 7.88 16.24 45.00
C SER A 38 6.77 16.78 45.89
N ARG A 39 5.97 17.75 45.41
CA ARG A 39 4.82 18.28 46.15
C ARG A 39 3.66 17.28 46.20
N VAL A 40 3.40 16.54 45.12
CA VAL A 40 2.39 15.49 45.15
C VAL A 40 2.82 14.31 46.05
N GLU A 41 4.10 13.96 46.06
CA GLU A 41 4.65 12.96 46.97
C GLU A 41 4.59 13.41 48.43
N SER A 42 4.80 14.69 48.73
CA SER A 42 4.67 15.20 50.11
C SER A 42 3.22 15.16 50.59
N LEU A 43 2.25 15.55 49.75
CA LEU A 43 0.82 15.42 50.05
C LEU A 43 0.40 13.94 50.22
N LYS A 44 0.96 13.03 49.41
CA LYS A 44 0.73 11.59 49.57
C LYS A 44 1.33 11.05 50.88
N LYS A 45 2.51 11.53 51.30
CA LYS A 45 3.13 11.19 52.59
C LYS A 45 2.32 11.72 53.79
N GLN A 46 1.53 12.77 53.59
CA GLN A 46 0.58 13.28 54.58
C GLN A 46 -0.74 12.47 54.64
N GLY A 47 -0.86 11.39 53.85
CA GLY A 47 -2.02 10.48 53.88
C GLY A 47 -3.19 10.89 52.97
N LEU A 48 -3.03 11.92 52.13
CA LEU A 48 -4.08 12.36 51.22
C LEU A 48 -4.31 11.35 50.08
N THR A 49 -5.58 11.04 49.80
CA THR A 49 -5.98 10.24 48.63
C THR A 49 -5.85 11.05 47.35
N GLU A 50 -5.78 10.38 46.19
CA GLU A 50 -5.61 11.05 44.89
C GLU A 50 -6.73 12.07 44.58
N LYS A 51 -7.97 11.79 45.01
CA LYS A 51 -9.09 12.73 44.93
C LYS A 51 -8.87 13.95 45.81
N GLN A 52 -8.44 13.75 47.05
CA GLN A 52 -8.16 14.86 47.96
C GLN A 52 -6.96 15.70 47.51
N ILE A 53 -5.96 15.11 46.86
CA ILE A 53 -4.84 15.85 46.27
C ILE A 53 -5.33 16.71 45.09
N ALA A 54 -6.21 16.18 44.24
CA ALA A 54 -6.80 16.94 43.15
C ALA A 54 -7.69 18.09 43.67
N ASP A 55 -8.50 17.84 44.71
CA ASP A 55 -9.32 18.85 45.38
C ASP A 55 -8.44 19.91 46.08
N TYR A 56 -7.33 19.48 46.71
CA TYR A 56 -6.35 20.38 47.34
C TYR A 56 -5.72 21.30 46.30
N ILE A 57 -5.28 20.74 45.16
CA ILE A 57 -4.72 21.51 44.06
C ILE A 57 -5.78 22.44 43.48
N SER A 58 -7.02 21.97 43.30
CA SER A 58 -8.13 22.79 42.77
C SER A 58 -8.35 24.06 43.60
N LYS A 59 -8.31 23.92 44.93
CA LYS A 59 -8.42 25.04 45.88
C LYS A 59 -7.20 25.96 45.82
N ASP A 60 -6.00 25.40 45.67
CA ASP A 60 -4.74 26.15 45.60
C ASP A 60 -4.63 27.00 44.33
N ILE A 61 -5.15 26.50 43.19
CA ILE A 61 -5.12 27.21 41.89
C ILE A 61 -6.42 27.96 41.58
N ASN A 62 -7.39 27.95 42.50
CA ASN A 62 -8.72 28.53 42.34
C ASN A 62 -9.38 28.17 40.99
N ARG A 63 -9.25 26.91 40.58
CA ARG A 63 -9.78 26.35 39.34
C ARG A 63 -10.00 24.86 39.52
N ASP A 64 -11.05 24.31 38.92
CA ASP A 64 -11.31 22.88 38.95
C ASP A 64 -10.14 22.10 38.36
N PHE A 65 -9.55 21.24 39.20
CA PHE A 65 -8.43 20.37 38.88
C PHE A 65 -8.81 18.93 39.19
N THR A 66 -9.05 18.14 38.15
CA THR A 66 -9.59 16.79 38.27
C THR A 66 -8.52 15.75 38.60
N THR A 67 -8.93 14.57 39.06
CA THR A 67 -8.01 13.43 39.27
C THR A 67 -7.36 12.95 37.97
N THR A 68 -8.07 13.08 36.84
CA THR A 68 -7.51 12.84 35.50
C THR A 68 -6.37 13.81 35.22
N GLN A 69 -6.58 15.12 35.44
CA GLN A 69 -5.54 16.14 35.33
C GLN A 69 -4.38 15.92 36.31
N LEU A 70 -4.65 15.44 37.54
CA LEU A 70 -3.57 15.10 38.46
C LEU A 70 -2.67 13.96 37.94
N ARG A 71 -3.25 12.89 37.41
CA ARG A 71 -2.48 11.76 36.84
C ARG A 71 -1.70 12.18 35.61
N ALA A 72 -2.34 12.97 34.78
CA ALA A 72 -1.83 13.63 33.60
C ALA A 72 -0.57 14.46 33.92
N TYR A 73 -0.69 15.45 34.79
CA TYR A 73 0.45 16.29 35.20
C TYR A 73 1.56 15.52 35.93
N LYS A 74 1.23 14.45 36.68
CA LYS A 74 2.25 13.54 37.27
C LYS A 74 3.06 12.83 36.19
N ALA A 75 2.42 12.39 35.11
CA ALA A 75 3.08 11.70 34.01
C ALA A 75 4.04 12.63 33.26
N ILE A 76 3.60 13.86 32.93
CA ILE A 76 4.47 14.85 32.27
C ILE A 76 5.66 15.20 33.17
N ALA A 77 5.40 15.53 34.43
CA ALA A 77 6.45 15.87 35.39
C ALA A 77 7.47 14.71 35.57
N LYS A 78 7.02 13.45 35.45
CA LYS A 78 7.89 12.26 35.51
C LYS A 78 8.79 12.15 34.28
N ASN A 79 8.25 12.43 33.09
CA ASN A 79 9.03 12.45 31.86
C ASN A 79 10.02 13.61 31.83
N GLU A 80 9.64 14.79 32.32
CA GLU A 80 10.54 15.95 32.44
C GLU A 80 11.68 15.70 33.43
N ARG A 81 11.36 15.21 34.64
CA ARG A 81 12.37 14.87 35.65
C ARG A 81 13.35 13.84 35.10
N ARG A 82 12.84 12.79 34.44
CA ARG A 82 13.68 11.77 33.80
C ARG A 82 14.55 12.36 32.70
N SER A 83 14.04 13.28 31.87
CA SER A 83 14.81 13.94 30.81
C SER A 83 15.96 14.79 31.39
N LEU A 84 15.70 15.50 32.49
CA LEU A 84 16.73 16.26 33.23
C LEU A 84 17.78 15.34 33.86
N GLU A 85 17.36 14.21 34.43
CA GLU A 85 18.26 13.18 34.96
C GLU A 85 19.16 12.60 33.85
N VAL A 86 18.62 12.32 32.67
CA VAL A 86 19.39 11.85 31.51
C VAL A 86 20.40 12.90 31.04
N ALA A 87 19.98 14.16 30.90
CA ALA A 87 20.86 15.25 30.49
C ALA A 87 22.02 15.46 31.48
N LYS A 88 21.73 15.41 32.78
CA LYS A 88 22.74 15.49 33.84
C LYS A 88 23.69 14.29 33.81
N ALA A 89 23.17 13.07 33.65
CA ALA A 89 23.98 11.87 33.53
C ALA A 89 24.92 11.92 32.32
N LYS A 90 24.44 12.44 31.17
CA LYS A 90 25.26 12.65 29.95
C LYS A 90 26.35 13.69 30.16
N SER A 91 26.04 14.81 30.79
CA SER A 91 27.03 15.84 31.13
C SER A 91 28.15 15.26 31.98
N LEU A 92 27.80 14.58 33.08
CA LEU A 92 28.79 13.95 33.96
C LEU A 92 29.62 12.87 33.25
N ARG A 93 29.01 12.17 32.28
CA ARG A 93 29.72 11.18 31.45
C ARG A 93 30.70 11.86 30.47
N ALA A 94 30.32 12.98 29.88
CA ALA A 94 31.19 13.81 29.04
C ALA A 94 32.34 14.43 29.85
N ASP A 95 32.11 14.77 31.11
CA ASP A 95 33.12 15.22 32.08
C ASP A 95 34.03 14.08 32.59
N GLY A 96 33.93 12.88 32.01
CA GLY A 96 34.81 11.73 32.28
C GLY A 96 34.46 10.90 33.51
N LYS A 97 33.30 11.13 34.16
CA LYS A 97 32.90 10.36 35.36
C LYS A 97 32.51 8.92 35.02
N SER A 98 32.90 8.00 35.89
CA SER A 98 32.47 6.59 35.87
C SER A 98 30.99 6.45 36.26
N LEU A 99 30.35 5.34 35.87
CA LEU A 99 28.93 5.14 36.16
C LEU A 99 28.62 5.07 37.67
N ASN A 100 29.58 4.60 38.47
CA ASN A 100 29.47 4.57 39.94
C ASN A 100 29.51 5.99 40.51
N GLU A 101 30.45 6.83 40.05
CA GLU A 101 30.52 8.24 40.48
C GLU A 101 29.27 9.01 40.07
N ILE A 102 28.74 8.76 38.87
CA ILE A 102 27.48 9.37 38.43
C ILE A 102 26.32 8.94 39.34
N ALA A 103 26.26 7.65 39.74
CA ALA A 103 25.24 7.15 40.65
C ALA A 103 25.32 7.85 42.02
N GLU A 104 26.52 8.03 42.56
CA GLU A 104 26.74 8.75 43.82
C GLU A 104 26.34 10.23 43.70
N ILE A 105 26.79 10.93 42.65
CA ILE A 105 26.51 12.36 42.40
C ILE A 105 25.00 12.61 42.20
N MET A 106 24.29 11.66 41.59
CA MET A 106 22.85 11.76 41.32
C MET A 106 21.98 11.13 42.42
N GLY A 107 22.58 10.49 43.43
CA GLY A 107 21.86 9.89 44.55
C GLY A 107 21.18 8.54 44.23
N TYR A 108 21.63 7.82 43.21
CA TYR A 108 21.18 6.45 42.92
C TYR A 108 21.95 5.42 43.75
N LYS A 109 21.27 4.34 44.13
CA LYS A 109 21.85 3.27 44.95
C LYS A 109 22.88 2.40 44.20
N ASN A 110 22.86 2.42 42.87
CA ASN A 110 23.71 1.59 42.03
C ASN A 110 23.87 2.19 40.62
N ASP A 111 24.91 1.73 39.92
CA ASP A 111 25.19 2.14 38.55
C ASP A 111 24.19 1.59 37.53
N SER A 112 23.47 0.50 37.84
CA SER A 112 22.45 -0.07 36.96
C SER A 112 21.30 0.91 36.68
N SER A 113 20.98 1.79 37.63
CA SER A 113 20.02 2.87 37.44
C SER A 113 20.54 3.92 36.44
N ILE A 114 21.82 4.27 36.51
CA ILE A 114 22.48 5.16 35.55
C ILE A 114 22.58 4.51 34.16
N ARG A 115 22.89 3.21 34.09
CA ARG A 115 22.87 2.44 32.82
C ARG A 115 21.48 2.42 32.19
N SER A 116 20.42 2.38 32.99
CA SER A 116 19.03 2.43 32.52
C SER A 116 18.64 3.83 32.02
N LEU A 117 19.11 4.90 32.67
CA LEU A 117 18.93 6.28 32.22
C LEU A 117 19.69 6.56 30.91
N LEU A 118 20.95 6.13 30.84
CA LEU A 118 21.81 6.28 29.66
C LEU A 118 21.53 5.22 28.58
N ASN A 119 20.49 4.40 28.76
CA ASN A 119 20.12 3.43 27.75
C ASN A 119 19.50 4.14 26.55
N GLU A 120 20.27 4.23 25.46
CA GLU A 120 19.89 4.87 24.20
C GLU A 120 18.55 4.34 23.65
N LYS A 121 18.22 3.06 23.84
CA LYS A 121 16.93 2.48 23.39
C LYS A 121 15.74 2.97 24.21
N SER A 122 15.93 3.34 25.47
CA SER A 122 14.84 3.88 26.30
C SER A 122 14.61 5.36 25.99
N GLU A 123 15.68 6.11 25.74
CA GLU A 123 15.61 7.52 25.39
C GLU A 123 15.00 7.71 23.99
N LYS A 124 15.47 6.95 22.99
CA LYS A 124 14.88 6.96 21.65
C LYS A 124 13.37 6.70 21.66
N ARG A 125 12.89 5.70 22.41
CA ARG A 125 11.46 5.39 22.52
C ARG A 125 10.64 6.53 23.11
N MET A 126 11.16 7.19 24.15
CA MET A 126 10.48 8.31 24.79
C MET A 126 10.43 9.54 23.86
N ASN A 127 11.53 9.84 23.17
CA ASN A 127 11.58 10.90 22.18
C ASN A 127 10.61 10.64 21.03
N GLN A 128 10.54 9.41 20.52
CA GLN A 128 9.62 9.02 19.44
C GLN A 128 8.15 9.23 19.84
N ALA A 129 7.76 8.84 21.06
CA ALA A 129 6.41 9.05 21.56
C ALA A 129 6.07 10.54 21.71
N GLN A 130 7.03 11.36 22.15
CA GLN A 130 6.85 12.81 22.25
C GLN A 130 6.71 13.46 20.86
N VAL A 131 7.55 13.11 19.89
CA VAL A 131 7.46 13.61 18.51
C VAL A 131 6.11 13.26 17.89
N THR A 132 5.65 12.02 18.10
CA THR A 132 4.31 11.58 17.65
C THR A 132 3.20 12.40 18.32
N ALA A 133 3.30 12.63 19.64
CA ALA A 133 2.34 13.46 20.37
C ALA A 133 2.30 14.89 19.83
N ASP A 134 3.46 15.49 19.53
CA ASP A 134 3.56 16.84 18.99
C ASP A 134 2.91 16.97 17.59
N ILE A 135 3.03 15.95 16.74
CA ILE A 135 2.35 15.89 15.44
C ILE A 135 0.83 15.81 15.61
N ILE A 136 0.35 14.89 16.46
CA ILE A 136 -1.09 14.75 16.72
C ILE A 136 -1.65 16.07 17.27
N LYS A 137 -0.95 16.70 18.22
CA LYS A 137 -1.31 18.00 18.79
C LYS A 137 -1.41 19.08 17.71
N LYS A 138 -0.43 19.18 16.82
CA LYS A 138 -0.44 20.14 15.70
C LYS A 138 -1.63 19.92 14.77
N GLU A 139 -2.03 18.67 14.55
CA GLU A 139 -3.20 18.37 13.72
C GLU A 139 -4.52 18.62 14.45
N ILE A 140 -4.60 18.36 15.76
CA ILE A 140 -5.73 18.79 16.60
C ILE A 140 -5.89 20.31 16.54
N ASP A 141 -4.79 21.07 16.66
CA ASP A 141 -4.84 22.54 16.62
C ASP A 141 -5.33 23.09 15.27
N LYS A 142 -5.17 22.33 14.18
CA LYS A 142 -5.60 22.73 12.82
C LYS A 142 -7.01 22.24 12.46
N LYS A 143 -7.33 21.01 12.83
CA LYS A 143 -8.50 20.26 12.33
C LYS A 143 -9.52 19.96 13.42
N GLY A 144 -9.16 20.11 14.70
CA GLY A 144 -10.04 19.78 15.82
C GLY A 144 -9.98 18.29 16.16
N LEU A 145 -11.05 17.55 15.88
CA LEU A 145 -11.17 16.14 16.26
C LEU A 145 -10.37 15.25 15.30
N ILE A 146 -9.58 14.33 15.85
CA ILE A 146 -8.70 13.45 15.08
C ILE A 146 -9.02 11.99 15.39
N ASP A 147 -9.17 11.18 14.34
CA ASP A 147 -9.26 9.73 14.44
C ASP A 147 -7.90 9.14 14.83
N VAL A 148 -7.90 8.37 15.92
CA VAL A 148 -6.77 7.62 16.48
C VAL A 148 -7.16 6.16 16.72
N GLY A 149 -8.09 5.66 15.91
CA GLY A 149 -8.55 4.29 15.83
C GLY A 149 -7.47 3.29 15.43
N GLU A 150 -7.88 2.03 15.35
CA GLU A 150 -7.00 0.96 14.89
C GLU A 150 -6.65 1.13 13.40
N GLY A 151 -5.36 1.06 13.07
CA GLY A 151 -4.84 1.26 11.73
C GLY A 151 -4.13 2.60 11.55
N VAL A 152 -4.41 3.61 12.38
CA VAL A 152 -3.72 4.92 12.35
C VAL A 152 -2.22 4.77 12.61
N GLU A 153 -1.82 3.79 13.43
CA GLU A 153 -0.40 3.49 13.63
C GLU A 153 0.30 3.07 12.32
N ARG A 154 -0.43 2.38 11.43
CA ARG A 154 0.08 1.95 10.12
C ARG A 154 0.13 3.12 9.15
N GLU A 155 -0.88 3.99 9.15
CA GLU A 155 -0.88 5.23 8.35
C GLU A 155 0.33 6.11 8.70
N LEU A 156 0.61 6.26 10.01
CA LEU A 156 1.74 7.04 10.51
C LEU A 156 3.12 6.35 10.39
N GLY A 157 3.18 5.05 10.12
CA GLY A 157 4.44 4.29 10.07
C GLY A 157 5.08 4.03 11.43
N ILE A 158 4.27 3.89 12.50
CA ILE A 158 4.73 3.65 13.87
C ILE A 158 4.11 2.37 14.46
N SER A 159 4.63 1.91 15.59
CA SER A 159 4.03 0.77 16.29
C SER A 159 2.79 1.18 17.11
N LYS A 160 1.87 0.24 17.32
CA LYS A 160 0.66 0.45 18.13
C LYS A 160 0.99 0.91 19.55
N GLU A 161 2.07 0.38 20.12
CA GLU A 161 2.57 0.77 21.44
C GLU A 161 3.04 2.22 21.47
N LYS A 162 3.69 2.70 20.41
CA LYS A 162 4.14 4.10 20.30
C LYS A 162 2.97 5.06 20.19
N LEU A 163 1.97 4.73 19.36
CA LEU A 163 0.75 5.53 19.27
C LEU A 163 0.06 5.63 20.64
N ASN A 164 -0.09 4.52 21.36
CA ASN A 164 -0.68 4.54 22.69
C ASN A 164 0.14 5.38 23.69
N GLN A 165 1.47 5.32 23.67
CA GLN A 165 2.32 6.18 24.50
C GLN A 165 2.15 7.67 24.17
N ALA A 166 2.05 8.02 22.89
CA ALA A 166 1.79 9.39 22.46
C ALA A 166 0.42 9.89 22.96
N LEU A 167 -0.62 9.05 22.87
CA LEU A 167 -1.96 9.35 23.39
C LEU A 167 -1.97 9.48 24.92
N GLU A 168 -1.17 8.70 25.64
CA GLU A 168 -0.99 8.86 27.10
C GLU A 168 -0.36 10.21 27.43
N ILE A 169 0.65 10.65 26.66
CA ILE A 169 1.26 11.99 26.80
C ILE A 169 0.23 13.09 26.54
N LEU A 170 -0.59 12.96 25.50
CA LEU A 170 -1.59 13.98 25.17
C LEU A 170 -2.76 14.02 26.15
N SER A 171 -3.25 12.86 26.59
CA SER A 171 -4.18 12.75 27.71
C SER A 171 -3.60 13.40 28.95
N ALA A 172 -2.29 13.25 29.15
CA ALA A 172 -1.56 13.91 30.20
C ALA A 172 -1.44 15.44 30.04
N GLU A 173 -1.48 15.95 28.81
CA GLU A 173 -1.53 17.38 28.51
C GLU A 173 -2.97 17.95 28.50
N GLY A 174 -3.98 17.11 28.74
CA GLY A 174 -5.38 17.51 28.83
C GLY A 174 -6.21 17.34 27.55
N TYR A 175 -5.67 16.63 26.55
CA TYR A 175 -6.39 16.26 25.32
C TYR A 175 -7.19 14.97 25.56
N PRO A 176 -8.53 15.04 25.67
CA PRO A 176 -9.33 13.85 25.94
C PRO A 176 -9.31 12.87 24.76
N VAL A 177 -9.20 11.58 25.08
CA VAL A 177 -9.35 10.48 24.12
C VAL A 177 -10.62 9.73 24.46
N TYR A 178 -11.52 9.61 23.50
CA TYR A 178 -12.81 8.97 23.66
C TYR A 178 -12.98 7.81 22.71
N GLY A 179 -13.65 6.75 23.18
CA GLY A 179 -14.09 5.63 22.37
C GLY A 179 -15.62 5.63 22.22
N GLY A 180 -16.12 5.22 21.07
CA GLY A 180 -17.55 5.10 20.79
C GLY A 180 -17.84 3.93 19.85
N GLY A 181 -19.02 3.33 19.96
CA GLY A 181 -19.49 2.30 19.03
C GLY A 181 -20.39 2.93 17.97
N VAL A 182 -20.06 2.77 16.70
CA VAL A 182 -20.85 3.26 15.56
C VAL A 182 -21.55 2.07 14.90
N PRO A 183 -22.88 2.02 14.85
CA PRO A 183 -23.60 0.96 14.14
C PRO A 183 -23.18 0.89 12.67
N GLN A 184 -22.87 -0.32 12.18
CA GLN A 184 -22.55 -0.51 10.77
C GLN A 184 -23.83 -0.45 9.93
N ALA A 185 -23.90 0.48 8.98
CA ALA A 185 -25.07 0.64 8.10
C ALA A 185 -25.36 -0.62 7.27
N THR A 186 -24.32 -1.38 6.91
CA THR A 186 -24.41 -2.59 6.10
C THR A 186 -24.59 -3.86 6.93
N ASN A 187 -24.39 -3.83 8.25
CA ASN A 187 -24.46 -5.03 9.10
C ASN A 187 -25.19 -4.72 10.44
N PRO A 188 -26.53 -4.83 10.45
CA PRO A 188 -27.35 -4.49 11.61
C PRO A 188 -26.96 -5.30 12.86
N GLY A 189 -26.66 -4.61 13.97
CA GLY A 189 -26.25 -5.24 15.23
C GLY A 189 -24.74 -5.36 15.44
N ARG A 190 -23.91 -5.04 14.42
CA ARG A 190 -22.47 -4.84 14.58
C ARG A 190 -22.14 -3.35 14.73
N GLN A 191 -21.13 -3.05 15.54
CA GLN A 191 -20.62 -1.70 15.74
C GLN A 191 -19.14 -1.62 15.37
N THR A 192 -18.75 -0.58 14.66
CA THR A 192 -17.36 -0.18 14.46
C THR A 192 -16.91 0.64 15.67
N VAL A 193 -15.76 0.30 16.23
CA VAL A 193 -15.18 1.06 17.35
C VAL A 193 -14.48 2.29 16.79
N LEU A 194 -15.01 3.46 17.11
CA LEU A 194 -14.39 4.75 16.85
C LEU A 194 -13.51 5.13 18.05
N ARG A 195 -12.32 5.68 17.80
CA ARG A 195 -11.45 6.22 18.84
C ARG A 195 -10.94 7.59 18.39
N VAL A 196 -11.34 8.65 19.09
CA VAL A 196 -11.06 10.04 18.69
C VAL A 196 -10.30 10.75 19.79
N ILE A 197 -9.35 11.59 19.42
CA ILE A 197 -8.71 12.56 20.30
C ILE A 197 -9.14 13.97 19.90
N GLY A 198 -9.44 14.82 20.89
CA GLY A 198 -9.89 16.19 20.66
C GLY A 198 -9.10 17.22 21.46
N PRO A 199 -9.29 18.52 21.16
CA PRO A 199 -8.71 19.59 21.95
C PRO A 199 -9.20 19.56 23.41
N PRO A 200 -8.49 20.22 24.35
CA PRO A 200 -8.94 20.30 25.74
C PRO A 200 -10.35 20.89 25.85
N GLY A 201 -11.25 20.17 26.51
CA GLY A 201 -12.66 20.56 26.66
C GLY A 201 -13.63 19.85 25.72
N THR A 202 -13.16 19.03 24.77
CA THR A 202 -14.03 18.11 24.01
C THR A 202 -14.82 17.20 24.96
N GLU A 203 -16.10 17.03 24.68
CA GLU A 203 -17.00 16.13 25.40
C GLU A 203 -17.17 14.80 24.64
N HIS A 204 -17.58 13.74 25.35
CA HIS A 204 -17.76 12.41 24.73
C HIS A 204 -18.77 12.40 23.59
N LYS A 205 -19.79 13.27 23.64
CA LYS A 205 -20.83 13.37 22.60
C LYS A 205 -20.27 13.86 21.24
N ASP A 206 -19.18 14.63 21.26
CA ASP A 206 -18.63 15.30 20.08
C ASP A 206 -18.03 14.28 19.10
N ILE A 207 -17.67 13.08 19.55
CA ILE A 207 -17.13 12.03 18.68
C ILE A 207 -18.15 11.46 17.69
N TYR A 208 -19.45 11.72 17.90
CA TYR A 208 -20.52 11.26 17.01
C TYR A 208 -20.83 12.28 15.90
N GLU A 209 -20.20 13.44 15.91
CA GLU A 209 -20.22 14.40 14.80
C GLU A 209 -19.21 13.98 13.72
N TYR A 210 -19.53 12.90 13.00
CA TYR A 210 -18.59 12.22 12.10
C TYR A 210 -17.99 13.12 11.00
N GLY A 211 -18.67 14.20 10.62
CA GLY A 211 -18.18 15.16 9.63
C GLY A 211 -16.96 15.97 10.10
N ASP A 212 -16.77 16.08 11.40
CA ASP A 212 -15.72 16.89 12.03
C ASP A 212 -14.54 16.05 12.54
N VAL A 213 -14.59 14.72 12.36
CA VAL A 213 -13.49 13.80 12.72
C VAL A 213 -12.56 13.62 11.52
N HIS A 214 -11.32 14.08 11.66
CA HIS A 214 -10.33 14.07 10.59
C HIS A 214 -9.23 13.02 10.78
N SER A 215 -8.56 12.63 9.70
CA SER A 215 -7.47 11.63 9.72
C SER A 215 -6.08 12.26 9.83
N LEU A 216 -5.09 11.43 10.15
CA LEU A 216 -3.66 11.79 10.25
C LEU A 216 -2.85 11.43 8.99
N LYS A 217 -3.52 11.15 7.87
CA LYS A 217 -2.92 10.68 6.61
C LYS A 217 -1.93 11.65 5.97
N ASP A 218 -1.87 12.89 6.42
CA ASP A 218 -0.97 13.91 5.88
C ASP A 218 0.49 13.68 6.24
N TYR A 219 0.79 12.81 7.22
CA TYR A 219 2.15 12.56 7.69
C TYR A 219 2.48 11.08 7.75
N ILE A 220 3.77 10.82 7.54
CA ILE A 220 4.32 9.48 7.54
C ILE A 220 5.71 9.49 8.17
N SER A 221 6.03 8.42 8.89
CA SER A 221 7.35 8.18 9.44
C SER A 221 8.02 7.01 8.75
N TYR A 222 9.28 7.21 8.34
CA TYR A 222 10.12 6.16 7.75
C TYR A 222 11.10 5.54 8.76
N ASP A 223 11.14 6.07 9.98
CA ASP A 223 12.11 5.70 11.03
C ASP A 223 11.41 5.24 12.33
N GLY A 224 10.13 4.87 12.22
CA GLY A 224 9.33 4.38 13.33
C GLY A 224 8.99 5.47 14.35
N GLY A 225 8.95 6.73 13.95
CA GLY A 225 8.51 7.87 14.75
C GLY A 225 9.64 8.72 15.33
N GLU A 226 10.90 8.56 14.87
CA GLU A 226 11.97 9.51 15.20
C GLU A 226 11.74 10.85 14.47
N SER A 227 11.17 10.78 13.27
CA SER A 227 10.77 11.94 12.49
C SER A 227 9.54 11.65 11.61
N PHE A 228 8.90 12.73 11.15
CA PHE A 228 7.75 12.68 10.27
C PHE A 228 7.96 13.61 9.07
N ARG A 229 7.42 13.20 7.92
CA ARG A 229 7.34 14.01 6.69
C ARG A 229 5.91 14.04 6.21
N LYS A 230 5.63 14.93 5.26
CA LYS A 230 4.36 14.90 4.53
C LYS A 230 4.26 13.55 3.79
N ALA A 231 3.11 12.91 3.86
CA ALA A 231 2.88 11.62 3.21
C ALA A 231 2.92 11.70 1.68
N PHE A 232 2.59 12.87 1.12
CA PHE A 232 2.63 13.13 -0.30
C PHE A 232 3.14 14.55 -0.62
N GLU A 233 4.20 14.60 -1.41
CA GLU A 233 4.70 15.82 -2.06
C GLU A 233 4.33 15.81 -3.54
N TYR A 234 4.05 16.98 -4.11
CA TYR A 234 3.82 17.05 -5.55
C TYR A 234 5.08 16.58 -6.31
N PRO A 235 4.96 15.68 -7.30
CA PRO A 235 6.12 15.07 -7.94
C PRO A 235 7.08 16.09 -8.56
N ALA A 236 8.39 15.87 -8.38
CA ALA A 236 9.41 16.58 -9.13
C ALA A 236 9.39 16.14 -10.60
N SER A 237 9.73 17.06 -11.51
CA SER A 237 9.68 16.81 -12.95
C SER A 237 11.07 16.73 -13.57
N MET A 238 11.28 15.71 -14.39
CA MET A 238 12.44 15.53 -15.24
C MET A 238 12.36 16.45 -16.48
N ASP A 239 13.51 16.93 -16.96
CA ASP A 239 13.65 17.54 -18.29
C ASP A 239 13.68 16.43 -19.35
N SER A 240 12.82 16.54 -20.38
CA SER A 240 12.74 15.55 -21.47
C SER A 240 14.03 15.31 -22.23
N LYS A 241 15.04 16.19 -22.14
CA LYS A 241 16.37 15.96 -22.73
C LYS A 241 17.09 14.76 -22.12
N ARG A 242 16.76 14.38 -20.88
CA ARG A 242 17.28 13.18 -20.20
C ARG A 242 16.57 11.89 -20.63
N LEU A 243 15.49 12.01 -21.40
CA LEU A 243 14.62 10.91 -21.82
C LEU A 243 14.86 10.53 -23.27
N GLN A 244 15.08 9.24 -23.51
CA GLN A 244 15.03 8.64 -24.83
C GLN A 244 13.78 7.76 -24.97
N ILE A 245 13.03 7.91 -26.07
CA ILE A 245 11.99 6.94 -26.45
C ILE A 245 12.61 5.94 -27.42
N LYS A 246 12.51 4.64 -27.12
CA LYS A 246 12.88 3.55 -28.02
C LYS A 246 11.61 2.98 -28.65
N TYR A 247 11.42 3.23 -29.94
CA TYR A 247 10.22 2.85 -30.67
C TYR A 247 10.24 1.38 -31.12
N LYS A 248 9.11 0.90 -31.63
CA LYS A 248 8.94 -0.48 -32.11
C LYS A 248 10.03 -0.90 -33.09
N GLU A 249 10.28 -0.08 -34.11
CA GLU A 249 11.25 -0.36 -35.17
C GLU A 249 12.71 -0.40 -34.66
N GLU A 250 12.96 0.16 -33.48
CA GLU A 250 14.27 0.17 -32.81
C GLU A 250 14.42 -0.98 -31.79
N GLY A 251 13.41 -1.86 -31.68
CA GLY A 251 13.36 -2.95 -30.71
C GLY A 251 12.69 -2.59 -29.38
N GLY A 252 11.97 -1.47 -29.31
CA GLY A 252 11.21 -1.07 -28.11
C GLY A 252 10.05 -2.01 -27.76
N ILE A 253 9.55 -2.76 -28.74
CA ILE A 253 8.45 -3.73 -28.55
C ILE A 253 8.84 -4.90 -27.64
N ASP A 254 10.11 -5.29 -27.62
CA ASP A 254 10.58 -6.43 -26.82
C ASP A 254 10.57 -6.16 -25.31
N LYS A 255 10.52 -4.87 -24.94
CA LYS A 255 10.48 -4.39 -23.55
C LYS A 255 9.36 -3.37 -23.34
N ASP A 256 8.27 -3.46 -24.10
CA ASP A 256 7.17 -2.47 -24.06
C ASP A 256 6.69 -2.20 -22.62
N GLY A 257 6.72 -0.94 -22.20
CA GLY A 257 6.37 -0.53 -20.84
C GLY A 257 7.54 -0.45 -19.85
N VAL A 258 8.76 -0.84 -20.22
CA VAL A 258 9.95 -0.75 -19.36
C VAL A 258 10.68 0.59 -19.51
N MET A 259 11.03 1.17 -18.37
CA MET A 259 11.98 2.27 -18.19
C MET A 259 13.34 1.72 -17.80
N GLU A 260 14.32 1.84 -18.70
CA GLU A 260 15.72 1.56 -18.39
C GLU A 260 16.33 2.83 -17.78
N ILE A 261 16.77 2.76 -16.53
CA ILE A 261 17.30 3.90 -15.77
C ILE A 261 18.81 3.78 -15.54
N ARG A 262 19.52 4.90 -15.60
CA ARG A 262 20.97 4.95 -15.41
C ARG A 262 21.34 4.73 -13.93
N PRO A 263 22.20 3.75 -13.59
CA PRO A 263 22.70 3.57 -12.24
C PRO A 263 23.49 4.77 -11.71
N GLY A 264 23.39 5.04 -10.41
CA GLY A 264 24.17 6.08 -9.72
C GLY A 264 23.63 7.50 -9.88
N VAL A 265 22.54 7.69 -10.61
CA VAL A 265 21.85 8.99 -10.73
C VAL A 265 20.93 9.19 -9.52
N LYS A 266 21.30 10.09 -8.61
CA LYS A 266 20.68 10.24 -7.29
C LYS A 266 19.17 10.49 -7.30
N ASP A 267 18.68 11.22 -8.29
CA ASP A 267 17.26 11.56 -8.42
C ASP A 267 16.43 10.49 -9.14
N LEU A 268 17.07 9.41 -9.59
CA LEU A 268 16.45 8.25 -10.25
C LEU A 268 16.75 6.93 -9.51
N ASP A 269 17.16 7.02 -8.25
CA ASP A 269 17.52 5.86 -7.44
C ASP A 269 16.27 5.07 -6.96
N LEU A 270 16.25 3.76 -7.23
CA LEU A 270 15.25 2.81 -6.74
C LEU A 270 15.52 2.34 -5.30
N GLY A 271 16.60 2.79 -4.65
CA GLY A 271 17.02 2.33 -3.35
C GLY A 271 17.53 0.89 -3.40
N GLU A 272 17.02 0.03 -2.51
CA GLU A 272 17.42 -1.37 -2.43
C GLU A 272 16.76 -2.26 -3.49
N SER A 273 15.75 -1.76 -4.21
CA SER A 273 15.03 -2.53 -5.23
C SER A 273 15.81 -2.62 -6.54
N HIS A 274 15.79 -3.78 -7.19
CA HIS A 274 16.29 -3.93 -8.56
C HIS A 274 15.27 -3.49 -9.62
N TYR A 275 13.99 -3.56 -9.27
CA TYR A 275 12.87 -3.18 -10.13
C TYR A 275 11.74 -2.56 -9.30
N ALA A 276 10.99 -1.66 -9.93
CA ALA A 276 9.80 -1.06 -9.32
C ALA A 276 8.81 -0.60 -10.39
N GLN A 277 7.50 -0.63 -10.08
CA GLN A 277 6.50 0.02 -10.91
C GLN A 277 6.44 1.50 -10.52
N VAL A 278 6.83 2.39 -11.43
CA VAL A 278 7.04 3.81 -11.12
C VAL A 278 6.22 4.75 -12.00
N ARG A 279 6.16 5.99 -11.54
CA ARG A 279 5.70 7.17 -12.28
C ARG A 279 6.80 8.22 -12.21
N ILE A 280 7.13 8.83 -13.36
CA ILE A 280 8.13 9.91 -13.46
C ILE A 280 7.49 11.06 -14.23
N MET A 281 7.39 12.23 -13.60
CA MET A 281 6.87 13.43 -14.26
C MET A 281 7.90 13.99 -15.25
N VAL A 282 7.43 14.49 -16.39
CA VAL A 282 8.25 15.00 -17.49
C VAL A 282 7.67 16.33 -17.96
N ASP A 283 8.53 17.34 -18.05
CA ASP A 283 8.22 18.72 -18.46
C ASP A 283 6.97 19.33 -17.79
N GLY A 284 6.65 18.91 -16.56
CA GLY A 284 5.53 19.40 -15.75
C GLY A 284 4.13 19.13 -16.32
N THR A 285 4.00 18.42 -17.44
CA THR A 285 2.71 18.25 -18.15
C THR A 285 2.36 16.80 -18.42
N HIS A 286 3.36 15.92 -18.48
CA HIS A 286 3.18 14.52 -18.79
C HIS A 286 3.95 13.66 -17.79
N TYR A 287 3.73 12.36 -17.84
CA TYR A 287 4.47 11.40 -17.03
C TYR A 287 4.68 10.07 -17.74
N LEU A 288 5.75 9.38 -17.35
CA LEU A 288 6.05 8.01 -17.73
C LEU A 288 5.33 7.04 -16.78
N LYS A 289 4.75 5.98 -17.35
CA LYS A 289 4.09 4.88 -16.63
C LYS A 289 4.76 3.58 -17.04
N GLY A 290 5.30 2.82 -16.10
CA GLY A 290 6.01 1.58 -16.44
C GLY A 290 6.82 0.95 -15.32
N MET A 291 7.52 -0.13 -15.65
CA MET A 291 8.50 -0.79 -14.78
C MET A 291 9.88 -0.19 -14.95
N ALA A 292 10.49 0.33 -13.89
CA ALA A 292 11.87 0.78 -13.90
C ALA A 292 12.81 -0.36 -13.56
N VAL A 293 13.90 -0.48 -14.33
CA VAL A 293 15.04 -1.39 -14.10
C VAL A 293 16.34 -0.66 -14.41
N TYR A 294 17.40 -0.98 -13.69
CA TYR A 294 18.72 -0.42 -13.95
C TYR A 294 19.32 -0.92 -15.28
N SER A 295 19.97 -0.02 -16.03
CA SER A 295 20.69 -0.35 -17.26
C SER A 295 21.96 0.45 -17.42
N ASP A 296 23.09 -0.26 -17.63
CA ASP A 296 24.38 0.34 -17.95
C ASP A 296 24.48 0.79 -19.43
N ASP A 297 23.53 0.37 -20.28
CA ASP A 297 23.55 0.57 -21.74
C ASP A 297 22.66 1.75 -22.17
N LEU A 298 22.99 2.95 -21.67
CA LEU A 298 22.30 4.20 -22.00
C LEU A 298 23.27 5.23 -22.62
N PRO A 299 22.89 5.96 -23.69
CA PRO A 299 23.75 6.95 -24.33
C PRO A 299 24.07 8.12 -23.40
N ASP A 300 25.21 8.77 -23.59
CA ASP A 300 25.60 9.94 -22.80
C ASP A 300 24.52 11.04 -22.85
N GLY A 301 24.21 11.60 -21.67
CA GLY A 301 23.16 12.62 -21.50
C GLY A 301 21.74 12.07 -21.36
N ILE A 302 21.52 10.77 -21.63
CA ILE A 302 20.24 10.09 -21.37
C ILE A 302 20.32 9.36 -20.03
N ASP A 303 19.37 9.62 -19.15
CA ASP A 303 19.26 8.93 -17.86
C ASP A 303 18.10 7.94 -17.80
N VAL A 304 17.11 8.11 -18.68
CA VAL A 304 15.95 7.22 -18.79
C VAL A 304 15.71 6.88 -20.26
N ARG A 305 15.62 5.60 -20.60
CA ARG A 305 15.09 5.13 -21.88
C ARG A 305 13.76 4.42 -21.66
N PHE A 306 12.71 4.90 -22.32
CA PHE A 306 11.39 4.27 -22.29
C PHE A 306 11.14 3.45 -23.54
N ASN A 307 10.82 2.18 -23.36
CA ASN A 307 10.59 1.22 -24.43
C ASN A 307 9.10 1.17 -24.77
N THR A 308 8.76 1.29 -26.06
CA THR A 308 7.36 1.32 -26.49
C THR A 308 7.07 0.56 -27.79
N ASN A 309 5.87 -0.01 -27.89
CA ASN A 309 5.32 -0.61 -29.11
C ASN A 309 4.84 0.40 -30.17
N LYS A 310 4.93 1.71 -29.90
CA LYS A 310 4.57 2.77 -30.85
C LYS A 310 5.54 2.80 -32.02
N LYS A 311 5.04 3.21 -33.18
CA LYS A 311 5.85 3.35 -34.40
C LYS A 311 6.80 4.55 -34.26
N GLN A 312 7.95 4.45 -34.91
CA GLN A 312 8.90 5.56 -35.01
C GLN A 312 8.23 6.80 -35.60
N GLY A 313 8.55 7.96 -35.04
CA GLY A 313 7.95 9.25 -35.42
C GLY A 313 6.67 9.61 -34.68
N THR A 314 6.10 8.73 -33.85
CA THR A 314 5.04 9.11 -32.90
C THR A 314 5.56 10.20 -31.96
N PRO A 315 4.89 11.35 -31.80
CA PRO A 315 5.32 12.40 -30.89
C PRO A 315 5.45 11.90 -29.45
N MET A 316 6.49 12.33 -28.72
CA MET A 316 6.73 11.91 -27.32
C MET A 316 5.50 12.08 -26.42
N LYS A 317 4.75 13.18 -26.57
CA LYS A 317 3.54 13.44 -25.78
C LYS A 317 2.45 12.38 -25.96
N GLU A 318 2.39 11.72 -27.11
CA GLU A 318 1.45 10.62 -27.38
C GLU A 318 1.93 9.26 -26.81
N VAL A 319 3.22 9.17 -26.49
CA VAL A 319 3.82 8.02 -25.80
C VAL A 319 3.61 8.14 -24.29
N LEU A 320 3.80 9.35 -23.75
CA LEU A 320 3.60 9.66 -22.34
C LEU A 320 2.11 9.76 -21.96
N LYS A 321 1.82 9.84 -20.66
CA LYS A 321 0.48 10.11 -20.14
C LYS A 321 0.37 11.56 -19.71
N GLU A 322 -0.75 12.20 -20.01
CA GLU A 322 -1.05 13.54 -19.51
C GLU A 322 -1.39 13.49 -18.01
N ILE A 323 -0.91 14.48 -17.25
CA ILE A 323 -1.27 14.60 -15.84
C ILE A 323 -2.73 15.01 -15.68
N LYS A 324 -3.35 14.60 -14.57
CA LYS A 324 -4.68 15.07 -14.19
C LYS A 324 -4.57 16.43 -13.50
N PRO A 325 -5.60 17.30 -13.62
CA PRO A 325 -5.70 18.53 -12.85
C PRO A 325 -6.12 18.24 -11.39
N ASP A 326 -5.39 17.33 -10.75
CA ASP A 326 -5.57 16.90 -9.37
C ASP A 326 -4.20 17.04 -8.67
N PRO A 327 -4.02 18.03 -7.78
CA PRO A 327 -2.74 18.29 -7.15
C PRO A 327 -2.31 17.16 -6.20
N ASP A 328 -3.24 16.38 -5.66
CA ASP A 328 -2.95 15.29 -4.72
C ASP A 328 -2.86 13.93 -5.43
N ASN A 329 -3.32 13.85 -6.68
CA ASN A 329 -3.20 12.66 -7.52
C ASN A 329 -2.95 13.00 -9.02
N PRO A 330 -1.83 13.66 -9.35
CA PRO A 330 -1.55 14.12 -10.71
C PRO A 330 -1.39 12.96 -11.70
N PHE A 331 -1.03 11.76 -11.24
CA PHE A 331 -0.92 10.57 -12.08
C PHE A 331 -2.25 9.84 -12.30
N GLY A 332 -3.30 10.21 -11.56
CA GLY A 332 -4.58 9.50 -11.58
C GLY A 332 -4.52 8.06 -11.07
N SER A 333 -3.45 7.71 -10.35
CA SER A 333 -3.23 6.44 -9.67
C SER A 333 -2.50 6.71 -8.37
N LEU A 334 -2.96 6.10 -7.27
CA LEU A 334 -2.31 6.23 -5.97
C LEU A 334 -0.87 5.72 -6.04
N ILE A 335 0.05 6.52 -5.52
CA ILE A 335 1.43 6.14 -5.24
C ILE A 335 1.42 5.39 -3.91
N LYS A 336 2.39 4.52 -3.69
CA LYS A 336 2.55 3.81 -2.41
C LYS A 336 2.71 4.84 -1.29
N GLU A 337 1.93 4.71 -0.22
CA GLU A 337 2.00 5.64 0.92
C GLU A 337 3.40 5.57 1.57
N HIS A 338 3.85 4.35 1.92
CA HIS A 338 5.17 4.10 2.50
C HIS A 338 6.21 3.76 1.43
N GLY A 339 7.27 4.57 1.31
CA GLY A 339 8.37 4.32 0.36
C GLY A 339 8.05 4.66 -1.09
N GLY A 340 6.85 5.20 -1.36
CA GLY A 340 6.47 5.64 -2.70
C GLY A 340 7.24 6.86 -3.19
N GLN A 341 7.59 7.77 -2.28
CA GLN A 341 8.45 8.92 -2.57
C GLN A 341 9.69 8.86 -1.68
N SER A 342 10.83 9.29 -2.22
CA SER A 342 12.11 9.31 -1.52
C SER A 342 12.81 10.64 -1.70
N TYR A 343 13.79 10.90 -0.84
CA TYR A 343 14.58 12.12 -0.82
C TYR A 343 16.06 11.76 -0.91
N TYR A 344 16.85 12.60 -1.55
CA TYR A 344 18.30 12.44 -1.62
C TYR A 344 19.00 13.72 -1.18
N ASP A 345 20.23 13.58 -0.67
CA ASP A 345 21.07 14.70 -0.25
C ASP A 345 21.42 15.59 -1.45
N ASP A 346 20.96 16.84 -1.39
CA ASP A 346 21.17 17.89 -2.38
C ASP A 346 21.38 19.23 -1.66
N PRO A 347 22.58 19.82 -1.71
CA PRO A 347 22.86 21.12 -1.09
C PRO A 347 21.91 22.24 -1.52
N ASN A 348 21.34 22.17 -2.74
CA ASN A 348 20.40 23.16 -3.27
C ASN A 348 18.94 22.74 -3.09
N GLY A 349 18.71 21.63 -2.40
CA GLY A 349 17.40 21.04 -2.25
C GLY A 349 16.44 21.91 -1.43
N LYS A 350 15.16 21.84 -1.80
CA LYS A 350 14.07 22.56 -1.13
C LYS A 350 13.79 21.98 0.27
N TYR A 351 13.96 20.68 0.42
CA TYR A 351 13.61 19.95 1.63
C TYR A 351 14.79 19.91 2.60
N THR A 352 14.49 19.62 3.86
CA THR A 352 15.49 19.45 4.91
C THR A 352 15.26 18.11 5.57
N ASP A 353 16.31 17.32 5.73
CA ASP A 353 16.29 16.09 6.51
C ASP A 353 15.95 16.43 7.97
N PRO A 354 14.85 15.89 8.54
CA PRO A 354 14.44 16.20 9.89
C PRO A 354 15.38 15.64 10.97
N ILE A 355 16.20 14.64 10.63
CA ILE A 355 17.18 14.03 11.55
C ILE A 355 18.52 14.73 11.42
N THR A 356 19.05 14.84 10.20
CA THR A 356 20.42 15.30 9.97
C THR A 356 20.53 16.81 9.71
N GLY A 357 19.42 17.48 9.40
CA GLY A 357 19.40 18.89 9.03
C GLY A 357 19.96 19.19 7.64
N LYS A 358 20.37 18.17 6.88
CA LYS A 358 20.91 18.35 5.52
C LYS A 358 19.83 18.79 4.54
N LYS A 359 20.24 19.54 3.51
CA LYS A 359 19.37 19.89 2.38
C LYS A 359 19.16 18.68 1.48
N GLN A 360 17.93 18.54 1.00
CA GLN A 360 17.47 17.40 0.22
C GLN A 360 16.52 17.81 -0.90
N SER A 361 16.55 17.04 -1.97
CA SER A 361 15.62 17.13 -3.09
C SER A 361 14.74 15.90 -3.15
N LEU A 362 13.54 16.07 -3.70
CA LEU A 362 12.61 14.96 -3.94
C LEU A 362 13.11 14.16 -5.13
N SER A 363 13.10 12.83 -5.02
CA SER A 363 13.38 11.93 -6.13
C SER A 363 12.35 12.10 -7.25
N LEU A 364 12.77 11.86 -8.50
CA LEU A 364 11.87 11.81 -9.66
C LEU A 364 11.04 10.51 -9.67
N ILE A 365 11.48 9.49 -8.92
CA ILE A 365 10.81 8.20 -8.80
C ILE A 365 9.63 8.31 -7.84
N ASN A 366 8.44 7.97 -8.35
CA ASN A 366 7.23 7.79 -7.54
C ASN A 366 6.77 6.33 -7.68
N LYS A 367 7.00 5.49 -6.66
CA LYS A 367 6.71 4.06 -6.71
C LYS A 367 5.25 3.77 -6.41
N ARG A 368 4.60 3.00 -7.28
CA ARG A 368 3.28 2.40 -7.05
C ARG A 368 3.40 1.04 -6.37
N ALA A 369 4.44 0.29 -6.73
CA ALA A 369 4.84 -0.97 -6.13
C ALA A 369 6.34 -1.16 -6.34
N GLU A 370 6.99 -1.90 -5.46
CA GLU A 370 8.41 -2.23 -5.55
C GLU A 370 8.67 -3.70 -5.24
N GLU A 371 9.89 -4.16 -5.52
CA GLU A 371 10.35 -5.50 -5.19
C GLU A 371 9.94 -5.93 -3.77
N GLY A 372 9.19 -7.03 -3.68
CA GLY A 372 8.64 -7.58 -2.44
C GLY A 372 7.16 -7.27 -2.19
N ASP A 373 6.54 -6.33 -2.91
CA ASP A 373 5.13 -5.98 -2.71
C ASP A 373 4.15 -7.01 -3.33
N TRP A 374 4.52 -7.65 -4.43
CA TRP A 374 3.64 -8.55 -5.19
C TRP A 374 3.47 -9.93 -4.55
N GLN A 375 4.48 -10.42 -3.83
CA GLN A 375 4.38 -11.69 -3.07
C GLN A 375 3.34 -11.65 -1.93
N SER A 376 2.95 -10.46 -1.48
CA SER A 376 1.99 -10.26 -0.38
C SER A 376 0.53 -10.49 -0.80
N TRP A 377 0.27 -10.60 -2.09
CA TRP A 377 -1.09 -10.72 -2.62
C TRP A 377 -1.70 -12.10 -2.33
N ASP A 378 -3.03 -12.14 -2.13
CA ASP A 378 -3.80 -13.36 -1.85
C ASP A 378 -3.57 -14.42 -2.93
N ASP A 379 -3.09 -15.59 -2.53
CA ASP A 379 -2.73 -16.66 -3.44
C ASP A 379 -3.84 -17.69 -3.62
N LYS A 380 -5.06 -17.47 -3.14
CA LYS A 380 -6.18 -18.41 -3.40
C LYS A 380 -6.52 -18.53 -4.89
N LEU A 381 -6.94 -19.71 -5.31
CA LEU A 381 -7.31 -19.98 -6.71
C LEU A 381 -8.69 -19.42 -7.04
N PRO A 382 -8.83 -18.53 -8.03
CA PRO A 382 -10.13 -17.98 -8.42
C PRO A 382 -10.95 -19.00 -9.22
N SER A 383 -12.27 -18.90 -9.12
CA SER A 383 -13.25 -19.68 -9.90
C SER A 383 -12.99 -19.63 -11.42
N GLN A 384 -12.56 -18.46 -11.90
CA GLN A 384 -12.19 -18.24 -13.30
C GLN A 384 -11.05 -19.15 -13.77
N PHE A 385 -10.08 -19.48 -12.90
CA PHE A 385 -9.03 -20.46 -13.20
C PHE A 385 -9.59 -21.87 -13.15
N LEU A 386 -10.25 -22.22 -12.04
CA LEU A 386 -10.71 -23.57 -11.75
C LEU A 386 -11.62 -24.10 -12.84
N SER A 387 -12.56 -23.27 -13.36
CA SER A 387 -13.46 -23.65 -14.47
C SER A 387 -12.77 -24.12 -15.75
N LYS A 388 -11.48 -23.82 -15.92
CA LYS A 388 -10.70 -24.18 -17.10
C LYS A 388 -9.72 -25.33 -16.85
N GLN A 389 -9.68 -25.85 -15.62
CA GLN A 389 -8.79 -26.95 -15.23
C GLN A 389 -9.52 -28.30 -15.26
N SER A 390 -8.75 -29.39 -15.12
CA SER A 390 -9.33 -30.73 -15.05
C SER A 390 -10.21 -30.89 -13.80
N GLN A 391 -11.32 -31.63 -13.92
CA GLN A 391 -12.24 -31.91 -12.81
C GLN A 391 -11.50 -32.45 -11.57
N LYS A 392 -10.52 -33.33 -11.76
CA LYS A 392 -9.69 -33.87 -10.68
C LYS A 392 -8.96 -32.79 -9.87
N LEU A 393 -8.45 -31.75 -10.53
CA LEU A 393 -7.79 -30.63 -9.85
C LEU A 393 -8.81 -29.78 -9.10
N ILE A 394 -9.94 -29.49 -9.74
CA ILE A 394 -11.05 -28.73 -9.14
C ILE A 394 -11.53 -29.40 -7.86
N ASP A 395 -11.90 -30.68 -7.94
CA ASP A 395 -12.41 -31.45 -6.80
C ASP A 395 -11.40 -31.51 -5.65
N ARG A 396 -10.12 -31.70 -5.97
CA ARG A 396 -9.05 -31.74 -4.96
C ARG A 396 -8.94 -30.40 -4.22
N GLN A 397 -8.86 -29.28 -4.93
CA GLN A 397 -8.64 -27.98 -4.31
C GLN A 397 -9.88 -27.49 -3.56
N LEU A 398 -11.08 -27.75 -4.08
CA LEU A 398 -12.33 -27.46 -3.38
C LEU A 398 -12.46 -28.31 -2.11
N LYS A 399 -12.12 -29.60 -2.18
CA LYS A 399 -12.13 -30.47 -1.01
C LYS A 399 -11.19 -29.96 0.08
N LEU A 400 -9.96 -29.54 -0.25
CA LEU A 400 -9.05 -28.95 0.73
C LEU A 400 -9.65 -27.71 1.40
N THR A 401 -10.26 -26.81 0.62
CA THR A 401 -10.95 -25.64 1.18
C THR A 401 -12.10 -26.01 2.12
N ILE A 402 -12.88 -27.03 1.77
CA ILE A 402 -13.97 -27.52 2.61
C ILE A 402 -13.41 -28.14 3.89
N ASP A 403 -12.41 -29.01 3.78
CA ASP A 403 -11.79 -29.71 4.91
C ASP A 403 -11.15 -28.70 5.90
N ASP A 404 -10.52 -27.63 5.40
CA ASP A 404 -9.99 -26.54 6.23
C ASP A 404 -11.11 -25.81 6.98
N LYS A 405 -12.22 -25.49 6.30
CA LYS A 405 -13.38 -24.83 6.92
C LYS A 405 -14.11 -25.71 7.93
N VAL A 406 -14.20 -27.01 7.66
CA VAL A 406 -14.74 -27.98 8.63
C VAL A 406 -13.84 -28.05 9.87
N SER A 407 -12.51 -28.03 9.69
CA SER A 407 -11.57 -28.05 10.80
C SER A 407 -11.68 -26.78 11.68
N GLU A 408 -11.76 -25.60 11.06
CA GLU A 408 -12.02 -24.32 11.74
C GLU A 408 -13.35 -24.37 12.51
N PHE A 409 -14.41 -24.90 11.89
CA PHE A 409 -15.71 -25.04 12.54
C PHE A 409 -15.68 -25.96 13.78
N GLU A 410 -15.01 -27.11 13.69
CA GLU A 410 -14.88 -28.03 14.83
C GLU A 410 -14.03 -27.42 15.96
N GLU A 411 -12.97 -26.67 15.63
CA GLU A 411 -12.19 -25.91 16.62
C GLU A 411 -13.08 -24.88 17.33
N LEU A 412 -13.84 -24.08 16.58
CA LEU A 412 -14.78 -23.10 17.15
C LEU A 412 -15.87 -23.76 18.00
N LYS A 413 -16.32 -24.96 17.62
CA LYS A 413 -17.27 -25.74 18.41
C LYS A 413 -16.68 -26.24 19.73
N SER A 414 -15.37 -26.46 19.81
CA SER A 414 -14.69 -26.91 21.02
C SER A 414 -14.54 -25.81 22.09
N LEU A 415 -14.76 -24.54 21.73
CA LEU A 415 -14.67 -23.41 22.65
C LEU A 415 -15.66 -23.54 23.82
N THR A 416 -15.15 -23.34 25.04
CA THR A 416 -15.90 -23.51 26.29
C THR A 416 -16.65 -22.26 26.72
N ASN A 417 -16.18 -21.07 26.32
CA ASN A 417 -16.86 -19.81 26.63
C ASN A 417 -18.04 -19.58 25.67
N PRO A 418 -19.29 -19.55 26.15
CA PRO A 418 -20.47 -19.50 25.29
C PRO A 418 -20.60 -18.18 24.50
N THR A 419 -20.16 -17.06 25.07
CA THR A 419 -20.23 -15.75 24.41
C THR A 419 -19.21 -15.64 23.28
N VAL A 420 -17.97 -16.07 23.54
CA VAL A 420 -16.91 -16.09 22.53
C VAL A 420 -17.27 -17.06 21.42
N LYS A 421 -17.72 -18.27 21.78
CA LYS A 421 -18.16 -19.29 20.83
C LYS A 421 -19.28 -18.79 19.92
N LYS A 422 -20.32 -18.16 20.48
CA LYS A 422 -21.43 -17.62 19.68
C LYS A 422 -20.95 -16.56 18.69
N ASN A 423 -20.08 -15.64 19.12
CA ASN A 423 -19.56 -14.59 18.26
C ASN A 423 -18.66 -15.15 17.14
N MET A 424 -17.72 -16.04 17.47
CA MET A 424 -16.82 -16.62 16.48
C MET A 424 -17.56 -17.51 15.48
N LEU A 425 -18.57 -18.28 15.92
CA LEU A 425 -19.42 -19.07 15.02
C LEU A 425 -20.27 -18.18 14.08
N ALA A 426 -20.77 -17.04 14.58
CA ALA A 426 -21.49 -16.08 13.73
C ALA A 426 -20.55 -15.45 12.69
N THR A 427 -19.33 -15.07 13.08
CA THR A 427 -18.31 -14.56 12.15
C THR A 427 -17.91 -15.62 11.13
N PHE A 428 -17.72 -16.86 11.56
CA PHE A 428 -17.45 -17.99 10.66
C PHE A 428 -18.58 -18.21 9.65
N ALA A 429 -19.85 -18.07 10.06
CA ALA A 429 -20.99 -18.19 9.15
C ALA A 429 -20.99 -17.07 8.09
N ASP A 430 -20.80 -15.82 8.51
CA ASP A 430 -20.71 -14.66 7.60
C ASP A 430 -19.53 -14.83 6.61
N ASP A 431 -18.39 -15.33 7.10
CA ASP A 431 -17.22 -15.61 6.27
C ASP A 431 -17.49 -16.73 5.24
N CYS A 432 -18.26 -17.76 5.63
CA CYS A 432 -18.69 -18.82 4.71
C CYS A 432 -19.64 -18.31 3.63
N GLU A 433 -20.60 -17.44 3.97
CA GLU A 433 -21.50 -16.82 3.00
C GLU A 433 -20.73 -15.94 2.01
N SER A 434 -19.81 -15.10 2.51
CA SER A 434 -18.93 -14.27 1.67
C SER A 434 -18.03 -15.11 0.75
N ALA A 435 -17.44 -16.19 1.28
CA ALA A 435 -16.62 -17.10 0.48
C ALA A 435 -17.41 -17.83 -0.61
N ALA A 436 -18.69 -18.13 -0.37
CA ALA A 436 -19.57 -18.78 -1.33
C ALA A 436 -19.87 -17.90 -2.56
N VAL A 437 -19.80 -16.57 -2.42
CA VAL A 437 -19.95 -15.63 -3.55
C VAL A 437 -18.71 -15.67 -4.44
N HIS A 438 -17.50 -15.64 -3.86
CA HIS A 438 -16.27 -15.54 -4.65
C HIS A 438 -15.71 -16.89 -5.15
N LEU A 439 -16.18 -18.02 -4.57
CA LEU A 439 -15.80 -19.39 -4.93
C LEU A 439 -14.28 -19.58 -5.15
N LYS A 440 -13.49 -19.14 -4.18
CA LYS A 440 -12.03 -19.35 -4.18
C LYS A 440 -11.68 -20.71 -3.59
N ALA A 441 -10.75 -21.43 -4.24
CA ALA A 441 -10.23 -22.70 -3.72
C ALA A 441 -8.82 -22.55 -3.12
N ALA A 442 -8.40 -23.59 -2.41
CA ALA A 442 -7.12 -23.68 -1.75
C ALA A 442 -5.98 -23.48 -2.75
N SER A 443 -4.92 -22.81 -2.29
CA SER A 443 -3.74 -22.56 -3.10
C SER A 443 -3.02 -23.87 -3.46
N LEU A 444 -2.36 -23.90 -4.63
CA LEU A 444 -1.44 -24.99 -4.95
C LEU A 444 -0.08 -24.78 -4.28
N PRO A 445 0.69 -25.86 -4.04
CA PRO A 445 2.00 -25.75 -3.40
C PRO A 445 2.94 -24.79 -4.12
N ARG A 446 3.50 -23.84 -3.36
CA ARG A 446 4.46 -22.80 -3.81
C ARG A 446 3.96 -21.92 -4.97
N GLN A 447 2.63 -21.82 -5.17
CA GLN A 447 2.13 -20.83 -6.11
C GLN A 447 2.23 -19.43 -5.52
N LYS A 448 2.72 -18.46 -6.31
CA LYS A 448 2.84 -17.07 -5.89
C LYS A 448 2.68 -16.12 -7.08
N TYR A 449 2.20 -14.91 -6.79
CA TYR A 449 2.26 -13.81 -7.74
C TYR A 449 3.71 -13.36 -7.92
N GLN A 450 4.05 -13.05 -9.17
CA GLN A 450 5.34 -12.51 -9.58
C GLN A 450 5.08 -11.44 -10.65
N VAL A 451 5.81 -10.32 -10.59
CA VAL A 451 5.84 -9.35 -11.69
C VAL A 451 6.63 -9.92 -12.86
N ILE A 452 6.19 -9.65 -14.09
CA ILE A 452 6.92 -10.08 -15.29
C ILE A 452 7.89 -8.99 -15.74
N LEU A 453 9.12 -9.39 -16.08
CA LEU A 453 10.13 -8.53 -16.65
C LEU A 453 10.64 -9.11 -17.98
N PRO A 454 11.00 -8.25 -18.96
CA PRO A 454 11.37 -8.73 -20.28
C PRO A 454 12.81 -9.23 -20.30
N LEU A 455 13.01 -10.41 -20.89
CA LEU A 455 14.31 -10.93 -21.25
C LEU A 455 14.36 -11.16 -22.77
N THR A 456 15.30 -10.50 -23.42
CA THR A 456 15.47 -10.53 -24.88
C THR A 456 16.25 -11.77 -25.35
N SER A 457 17.06 -12.36 -24.46
CA SER A 457 17.92 -13.52 -24.75
C SER A 457 17.28 -14.86 -24.39
N ILE A 458 16.15 -14.86 -23.67
CA ILE A 458 15.51 -16.10 -23.20
C ILE A 458 14.68 -16.75 -24.31
N LYS A 459 14.65 -18.09 -24.33
CA LYS A 459 13.80 -18.82 -25.28
C LYS A 459 12.33 -18.73 -24.86
N GLU A 460 11.42 -18.81 -25.82
CA GLU A 460 9.97 -18.80 -25.59
C GLU A 460 9.46 -20.03 -24.81
N THR A 461 10.29 -21.05 -24.62
CA THR A 461 10.01 -22.25 -23.82
C THR A 461 10.65 -22.21 -22.43
N GLU A 462 11.37 -21.15 -22.10
CA GLU A 462 12.15 -21.00 -20.87
C GLU A 462 11.66 -19.79 -20.06
N ILE A 463 11.95 -19.80 -18.76
CA ILE A 463 11.66 -18.70 -17.84
C ILE A 463 12.81 -18.55 -16.85
N TYR A 464 13.20 -17.32 -16.54
CA TYR A 464 14.07 -17.03 -15.39
C TYR A 464 13.21 -16.87 -14.15
N ALA A 465 13.25 -17.82 -13.22
CA ALA A 465 12.37 -17.85 -12.06
C ALA A 465 13.13 -18.41 -10.83
N PRO A 466 14.03 -17.62 -10.22
CA PRO A 466 14.97 -18.09 -9.20
C PRO A 466 14.31 -18.54 -7.89
N ASN A 467 13.06 -18.16 -7.64
CA ASN A 467 12.23 -18.69 -6.55
C ASN A 467 11.74 -20.14 -6.78
N TYR A 468 12.01 -20.70 -7.97
CA TYR A 468 11.65 -22.05 -8.40
C TYR A 468 12.90 -22.85 -8.78
N GLN A 469 12.79 -24.18 -8.81
CA GLN A 469 13.96 -25.04 -9.03
C GLN A 469 14.37 -25.02 -10.51
N ASP A 470 15.67 -24.93 -10.78
CA ASP A 470 16.22 -25.01 -12.14
C ASP A 470 15.80 -26.32 -12.82
N GLY A 471 15.29 -26.24 -14.05
CA GLY A 471 14.76 -27.38 -14.80
C GLY A 471 13.33 -27.81 -14.47
N GLU A 472 12.70 -27.24 -13.43
CA GLU A 472 11.29 -27.49 -13.11
C GLU A 472 10.37 -26.85 -14.16
N LYS A 473 9.16 -27.39 -14.31
CA LYS A 473 8.13 -26.78 -15.15
C LYS A 473 7.19 -25.91 -14.33
N VAL A 474 6.91 -24.71 -14.82
CA VAL A 474 5.94 -23.80 -14.22
C VAL A 474 4.89 -23.38 -15.24
N ALA A 475 3.65 -23.24 -14.80
CA ALA A 475 2.57 -22.64 -15.55
C ALA A 475 2.43 -21.17 -15.14
N LEU A 476 2.24 -20.28 -16.11
CA LEU A 476 1.99 -18.86 -15.84
C LEU A 476 0.54 -18.50 -16.13
N ILE A 477 -0.10 -17.81 -15.19
CA ILE A 477 -1.48 -17.38 -15.34
C ILE A 477 -1.57 -15.90 -15.05
N ARG A 478 -1.89 -15.09 -16.07
CA ARG A 478 -2.36 -13.72 -15.87
C ARG A 478 -3.87 -13.73 -15.71
N TYR A 479 -4.38 -12.95 -14.77
CA TYR A 479 -5.81 -12.79 -14.56
C TYR A 479 -6.28 -11.44 -15.08
N PRO A 480 -7.43 -11.37 -15.77
CA PRO A 480 -8.23 -12.49 -16.26
C PRO A 480 -7.60 -13.20 -17.47
N HIS A 481 -7.91 -14.49 -17.67
CA HIS A 481 -7.53 -15.24 -18.88
C HIS A 481 -8.72 -15.91 -19.57
N GLY A 482 -8.70 -15.94 -20.90
CA GLY A 482 -9.74 -16.49 -21.76
C GLY A 482 -9.77 -18.01 -21.80
N GLY A 483 -8.65 -18.70 -21.55
CA GLY A 483 -8.64 -20.16 -21.62
C GLY A 483 -7.28 -20.78 -21.32
N THR A 484 -7.22 -22.12 -21.35
CA THR A 484 -5.97 -22.86 -21.17
C THR A 484 -4.94 -22.60 -22.27
N PHE A 485 -5.36 -22.03 -23.40
CA PHE A 485 -4.46 -21.63 -24.49
C PHE A 485 -3.62 -20.39 -24.15
N GLU A 486 -4.02 -19.57 -23.16
CA GLU A 486 -3.27 -18.41 -22.65
C GLU A 486 -2.34 -18.77 -21.49
N ILE A 487 -2.29 -20.05 -21.08
CA ILE A 487 -1.46 -20.53 -19.98
C ILE A 487 -0.20 -21.18 -20.55
N PRO A 488 0.93 -20.47 -20.69
CA PRO A 488 2.19 -21.10 -21.07
C PRO A 488 2.72 -21.99 -19.95
N ILE A 489 3.31 -23.13 -20.35
CA ILE A 489 4.12 -23.97 -19.47
C ILE A 489 5.57 -23.85 -19.93
N LEU A 490 6.43 -23.37 -19.05
CA LEU A 490 7.82 -23.04 -19.33
C LEU A 490 8.75 -23.85 -18.43
N THR A 491 9.97 -24.08 -18.91
CA THR A 491 11.03 -24.71 -18.12
C THR A 491 11.87 -23.63 -17.43
N VAL A 492 12.05 -23.74 -16.13
CA VAL A 492 12.87 -22.80 -15.35
C VAL A 492 14.34 -22.93 -15.78
N ASN A 493 14.96 -21.81 -16.13
CA ASN A 493 16.38 -21.67 -16.47
C ASN A 493 17.00 -20.54 -15.64
N ASN A 494 17.47 -20.87 -14.45
CA ASN A 494 18.08 -19.91 -13.52
C ASN A 494 19.54 -19.59 -13.88
N LYS A 495 20.07 -20.20 -14.95
CA LYS A 495 21.40 -19.92 -15.51
C LYS A 495 21.40 -18.77 -16.52
N ASN A 496 20.23 -18.21 -16.85
CA ASN A 496 20.12 -17.07 -17.74
C ASN A 496 20.85 -15.83 -17.16
N THR A 497 21.83 -15.30 -17.90
CA THR A 497 22.69 -14.20 -17.43
C THR A 497 22.01 -12.83 -17.49
N GLU A 498 21.11 -12.61 -18.44
CA GLU A 498 20.31 -11.38 -18.54
C GLU A 498 19.36 -11.27 -17.34
N GLY A 499 18.67 -12.36 -16.98
CA GLY A 499 17.80 -12.43 -15.82
C GLY A 499 18.52 -12.07 -14.52
N GLN A 500 19.72 -12.63 -14.30
CA GLN A 500 20.55 -12.31 -13.14
C GLN A 500 20.99 -10.84 -13.10
N LYS A 501 21.17 -10.19 -14.25
CA LYS A 501 21.54 -8.76 -14.33
C LYS A 501 20.35 -7.86 -14.06
N VAL A 502 19.19 -8.15 -14.66
CA VAL A 502 18.00 -7.29 -14.59
C VAL A 502 17.30 -7.40 -13.23
N MET A 503 17.21 -8.61 -12.68
CA MET A 503 16.45 -8.90 -11.44
C MET A 503 17.32 -9.26 -10.25
N GLY A 504 18.63 -9.42 -10.42
CA GLY A 504 19.49 -10.04 -9.41
C GLY A 504 19.34 -11.56 -9.36
N LYS A 505 20.09 -12.21 -8.46
CA LYS A 505 20.11 -13.68 -8.34
C LYS A 505 18.98 -14.24 -7.48
N ASN A 506 18.46 -13.44 -6.55
CA ASN A 506 17.42 -13.81 -5.60
C ASN A 506 16.32 -12.72 -5.53
N PRO A 507 15.67 -12.37 -6.66
CA PRO A 507 14.55 -11.44 -6.64
C PRO A 507 13.44 -11.96 -5.73
N LEU A 508 12.80 -11.06 -4.99
CA LEU A 508 11.74 -11.44 -4.05
C LEU A 508 10.48 -11.93 -4.79
N ASP A 509 10.09 -11.25 -5.86
CA ASP A 509 8.80 -11.48 -6.51
C ASP A 509 8.75 -11.09 -8.00
N ALA A 510 9.82 -11.36 -8.75
CA ALA A 510 9.86 -11.22 -10.20
C ALA A 510 10.28 -12.49 -10.95
N VAL A 511 9.78 -12.59 -12.19
CA VAL A 511 10.20 -13.59 -13.18
C VAL A 511 10.51 -12.94 -14.53
N GLY A 512 11.47 -13.50 -15.25
CA GLY A 512 11.87 -13.04 -16.57
C GLY A 512 11.35 -13.93 -17.70
N ILE A 513 10.66 -13.33 -18.67
CA ILE A 513 10.09 -14.01 -19.84
C ILE A 513 10.35 -13.21 -21.12
N SER A 514 10.22 -13.86 -22.29
CA SER A 514 10.26 -13.13 -23.56
C SER A 514 8.95 -12.39 -23.84
N SER A 515 9.01 -11.36 -24.68
CA SER A 515 7.84 -10.62 -25.18
C SER A 515 6.78 -11.54 -25.79
N LYS A 516 7.21 -12.60 -26.50
CA LYS A 516 6.28 -13.57 -27.10
C LYS A 516 5.48 -14.38 -26.08
N VAL A 517 6.09 -14.71 -24.93
CA VAL A 517 5.39 -15.37 -23.82
C VAL A 517 4.40 -14.40 -23.18
N ALA A 518 4.78 -13.13 -23.01
CA ALA A 518 3.90 -12.08 -22.48
C ALA A 518 2.67 -11.86 -23.39
N GLU A 519 2.84 -11.82 -24.72
CA GLU A 519 1.73 -11.74 -25.67
C GLU A 519 0.70 -12.86 -25.46
N ARG A 520 1.16 -14.10 -25.19
CA ARG A 520 0.27 -15.24 -24.93
C ARG A 520 -0.51 -15.12 -23.63
N LEU A 521 0.00 -14.37 -22.65
CA LEU A 521 -0.63 -14.11 -21.36
C LEU A 521 -1.71 -13.03 -21.46
N SER A 522 -2.69 -13.22 -22.35
CA SER A 522 -3.78 -12.26 -22.58
C SER A 522 -3.26 -10.88 -23.04
N GLY A 523 -2.21 -10.87 -23.89
CA GLY A 523 -1.59 -9.64 -24.38
C GLY A 523 -0.92 -8.83 -23.26
N ALA A 524 -0.18 -9.49 -22.37
CA ALA A 524 0.54 -8.81 -21.30
C ALA A 524 1.65 -7.91 -21.87
N ASP A 525 1.92 -6.82 -21.16
CA ASP A 525 3.08 -5.96 -21.39
C ASP A 525 4.00 -5.98 -20.14
N PHE A 526 5.04 -5.15 -20.14
CA PHE A 526 5.99 -5.08 -19.03
C PHE A 526 5.86 -3.78 -18.24
N ASP A 527 4.67 -3.17 -18.21
CA ASP A 527 4.40 -1.92 -17.47
C ASP A 527 4.07 -2.12 -15.98
N GLY A 528 4.09 -3.39 -15.54
CA GLY A 528 3.83 -3.87 -14.19
C GLY A 528 2.79 -4.98 -14.12
N ASP A 529 2.49 -5.63 -15.25
CA ASP A 529 1.70 -6.86 -15.29
C ASP A 529 2.32 -7.95 -14.42
N THR A 530 1.45 -8.78 -13.86
CA THR A 530 1.84 -9.87 -12.96
C THR A 530 1.23 -11.19 -13.41
N VAL A 531 1.86 -12.28 -13.01
CA VAL A 531 1.39 -13.63 -13.22
C VAL A 531 1.39 -14.41 -11.92
N MET A 532 0.40 -15.26 -11.73
CA MET A 532 0.48 -16.37 -10.79
C MET A 532 1.37 -17.45 -11.41
N VAL A 533 2.48 -17.77 -10.74
CA VAL A 533 3.41 -18.82 -11.15
C VAL A 533 3.09 -20.08 -10.37
N ILE A 534 2.76 -21.17 -11.07
CA ILE A 534 2.34 -22.44 -10.47
C ILE A 534 3.29 -23.55 -10.92
N PRO A 535 4.03 -24.18 -10.00
CA PRO A 535 4.75 -25.42 -10.28
C PRO A 535 3.82 -26.50 -10.85
N THR A 536 4.21 -27.10 -11.98
CA THR A 536 3.40 -28.11 -12.67
C THR A 536 4.24 -29.32 -13.08
N GLY A 537 3.66 -30.51 -12.99
CA GLY A 537 4.36 -31.77 -13.16
C GLY A 537 3.51 -32.97 -12.77
N LYS A 538 4.07 -33.87 -11.94
CA LYS A 538 3.40 -35.12 -11.57
C LYS A 538 2.23 -34.89 -10.60
N ASP A 539 2.44 -34.08 -9.57
CA ASP A 539 1.49 -33.92 -8.45
C ASP A 539 0.46 -32.81 -8.67
N VAL A 540 0.83 -31.80 -9.46
CA VAL A 540 -0.02 -30.70 -9.89
C VAL A 540 0.03 -30.66 -11.41
N LYS A 541 -1.11 -30.86 -12.08
CA LYS A 541 -1.22 -30.81 -13.54
C LYS A 541 -2.09 -29.64 -13.95
N ILE A 542 -1.44 -28.58 -14.44
CA ILE A 542 -2.14 -27.44 -15.01
C ILE A 542 -2.47 -27.73 -16.48
N SER A 543 -3.73 -27.50 -16.83
CA SER A 543 -4.23 -27.65 -18.19
C SER A 543 -3.75 -26.49 -19.04
N SER A 544 -3.04 -26.81 -20.12
CA SER A 544 -2.53 -25.86 -21.10
C SER A 544 -2.78 -26.40 -22.50
N ARG A 545 -3.11 -25.52 -23.44
CA ARG A 545 -3.26 -25.82 -24.86
C ARG A 545 -2.37 -24.88 -25.69
N PRO A 546 -1.98 -25.24 -26.92
CA PRO A 546 -1.40 -24.28 -27.84
C PRO A 546 -2.32 -23.07 -28.05
N THR A 547 -1.75 -21.94 -28.47
CA THR A 547 -2.51 -20.76 -28.88
C THR A 547 -3.56 -21.16 -29.93
N LEU A 548 -4.76 -20.57 -29.86
CA LEU A 548 -5.79 -20.85 -30.86
C LEU A 548 -5.30 -20.45 -32.25
N ARG A 549 -5.46 -21.31 -33.25
CA ARG A 549 -5.01 -21.03 -34.64
C ARG A 549 -5.52 -19.68 -35.17
N GLY A 550 -6.77 -19.35 -34.84
CA GLY A 550 -7.39 -18.07 -35.21
C GLY A 550 -6.78 -16.83 -34.54
N MET A 551 -5.82 -17.02 -33.62
CA MET A 551 -5.13 -15.98 -32.83
C MET A 551 -3.61 -15.98 -33.10
N GLU A 552 -3.06 -16.95 -33.85
CA GLU A 552 -1.60 -17.10 -34.07
C GLU A 552 -0.95 -15.89 -34.75
N ASN A 553 -1.68 -15.21 -35.64
CA ASN A 553 -1.17 -14.04 -36.36
C ASN A 553 -1.40 -12.71 -35.62
N GLY A 554 -1.90 -12.76 -34.38
CA GLY A 554 -2.38 -11.59 -33.66
C GLY A 554 -3.72 -11.10 -34.22
N PHE A 555 -4.60 -10.65 -33.33
CA PHE A 555 -5.83 -9.97 -33.70
C PHE A 555 -5.75 -8.52 -33.21
N ASP A 556 -5.84 -7.57 -34.13
CA ASP A 556 -5.86 -6.14 -33.78
C ASP A 556 -7.31 -5.69 -33.56
N SER A 557 -7.64 -5.31 -32.32
CA SER A 557 -8.97 -4.78 -31.96
C SER A 557 -9.28 -3.49 -32.70
N LYS A 558 -8.27 -2.72 -33.13
CA LYS A 558 -8.42 -1.42 -33.79
C LYS A 558 -8.99 -1.48 -35.19
N ILE A 559 -9.14 -2.67 -35.79
CA ILE A 559 -9.92 -2.80 -37.03
C ILE A 559 -11.38 -2.34 -36.85
N TYR A 560 -11.86 -2.25 -35.60
CA TYR A 560 -13.18 -1.72 -35.23
C TYR A 560 -13.18 -0.23 -34.87
N GLN A 561 -12.10 0.52 -35.12
CA GLN A 561 -12.08 1.96 -34.89
C GLN A 561 -13.06 2.71 -35.81
N TYR A 562 -13.49 3.88 -35.37
CA TYR A 562 -14.30 4.80 -36.17
C TYR A 562 -13.47 5.36 -37.35
N ASP A 563 -14.14 5.67 -38.46
CA ASP A 563 -13.54 6.36 -39.61
C ASP A 563 -13.91 7.85 -39.65
N GLU A 564 -15.00 8.24 -39.01
CA GLU A 564 -15.46 9.63 -38.91
C GLU A 564 -15.96 9.96 -37.50
N LYS A 565 -15.69 11.19 -37.06
CA LYS A 565 -16.16 11.78 -35.80
C LYS A 565 -16.80 13.13 -36.11
N SER A 566 -18.01 13.37 -35.60
CA SER A 566 -18.68 14.66 -35.64
C SER A 566 -19.05 15.13 -34.24
N VAL A 567 -19.30 16.43 -34.08
CA VAL A 567 -19.75 17.04 -32.84
C VAL A 567 -21.04 17.81 -33.13
N ASP A 568 -22.09 17.54 -32.38
CA ASP A 568 -23.37 18.24 -32.53
C ASP A 568 -23.32 19.66 -31.94
N ALA A 569 -24.41 20.42 -32.10
CA ALA A 569 -24.51 21.80 -31.60
C ALA A 569 -24.44 21.88 -30.07
N GLU A 570 -24.76 20.78 -29.39
CA GLU A 570 -24.73 20.59 -27.95
C GLU A 570 -23.35 20.14 -27.42
N GLY A 571 -22.35 19.99 -28.31
CA GLY A 571 -20.97 19.62 -27.95
C GLY A 571 -20.78 18.11 -27.71
N LYS A 572 -21.75 17.28 -28.09
CA LYS A 572 -21.67 15.83 -27.95
C LYS A 572 -21.00 15.20 -29.16
N GLU A 573 -20.08 14.29 -28.89
CA GLU A 573 -19.34 13.57 -29.92
C GLU A 573 -20.15 12.38 -30.45
N HIS A 574 -20.21 12.27 -31.78
CA HIS A 574 -20.80 11.17 -32.53
C HIS A 574 -19.71 10.45 -33.32
N TYR A 575 -19.75 9.12 -33.33
CA TYR A 575 -18.72 8.27 -33.92
C TYR A 575 -19.35 7.40 -35.01
N TYR A 576 -18.69 7.33 -36.15
CA TYR A 576 -19.18 6.64 -37.34
C TYR A 576 -18.16 5.60 -37.81
N ARG A 577 -18.69 4.50 -38.35
CA ARG A 577 -17.89 3.48 -39.04
C ARG A 577 -18.64 3.04 -40.27
N ASN A 578 -18.01 3.12 -41.43
CA ASN A 578 -18.62 2.83 -42.73
C ASN A 578 -19.94 3.59 -42.94
N GLY A 579 -19.96 4.88 -42.58
CA GLY A 579 -21.14 5.76 -42.72
C GLY A 579 -22.31 5.45 -41.78
N ARG A 580 -22.09 4.61 -40.75
CA ARG A 580 -23.12 4.29 -39.72
C ARG A 580 -22.66 4.80 -38.37
N GLU A 581 -23.52 5.58 -37.73
CA GLU A 581 -23.31 6.00 -36.35
C GLU A 581 -23.37 4.78 -35.42
N PHE A 582 -22.44 4.70 -34.48
CA PHE A 582 -22.47 3.69 -33.43
C PHE A 582 -22.29 4.32 -32.05
N LYS A 583 -22.85 3.65 -31.04
CA LYS A 583 -22.71 4.08 -29.65
C LYS A 583 -21.43 3.51 -29.06
N VAL A 584 -20.59 4.41 -28.57
CA VAL A 584 -19.41 4.07 -27.78
C VAL A 584 -19.84 3.36 -26.50
N MET A 585 -19.10 2.31 -26.15
CA MET A 585 -19.29 1.56 -24.92
C MET A 585 -18.91 2.41 -23.69
N LYS A 586 -19.75 2.38 -22.64
CA LYS A 586 -19.52 3.10 -21.36
C LYS A 586 -19.55 2.18 -20.13
N ASN A 587 -19.72 0.88 -20.37
CA ASN A 587 -20.00 -0.15 -19.37
C ASN A 587 -18.99 -1.30 -19.50
N THR A 588 -17.69 -0.97 -19.60
CA THR A 588 -16.61 -1.93 -19.85
C THR A 588 -16.65 -3.14 -18.92
N GLN A 589 -16.82 -2.92 -17.61
CA GLN A 589 -16.86 -4.02 -16.64
C GLN A 589 -18.02 -4.99 -16.89
N THR A 590 -19.20 -4.48 -17.23
CA THR A 590 -20.39 -5.31 -17.50
C THR A 590 -20.18 -6.14 -18.77
N GLU A 591 -19.75 -5.53 -19.86
CA GLU A 591 -19.53 -6.24 -21.14
C GLU A 591 -18.40 -7.26 -21.02
N MET A 592 -17.32 -6.93 -20.29
CA MET A 592 -16.24 -7.87 -19.95
C MET A 592 -16.77 -9.07 -19.14
N GLY A 593 -17.65 -8.84 -18.16
CA GLY A 593 -18.30 -9.90 -17.40
C GLY A 593 -19.15 -10.81 -18.30
N ILE A 594 -19.96 -10.22 -19.19
CA ILE A 594 -20.83 -10.97 -20.12
C ILE A 594 -19.99 -11.87 -21.04
N ILE A 595 -18.94 -11.34 -21.68
CA ILE A 595 -18.13 -12.13 -22.61
C ILE A 595 -17.25 -13.16 -21.87
N SER A 596 -16.72 -12.84 -20.68
CA SER A 596 -15.98 -13.78 -19.83
C SER A 596 -16.87 -14.95 -19.40
N ASN A 597 -18.11 -14.68 -19.00
CA ASN A 597 -19.08 -15.71 -18.61
C ASN A 597 -19.44 -16.63 -19.78
N LEU A 598 -19.59 -16.05 -20.98
CA LEU A 598 -19.80 -16.84 -22.19
C LEU A 598 -18.60 -17.75 -22.47
N ILE A 599 -17.37 -17.23 -22.43
CA ILE A 599 -16.15 -18.03 -22.67
C ILE A 599 -16.01 -19.15 -21.64
N THR A 600 -16.33 -18.89 -20.37
CA THR A 600 -16.37 -19.90 -19.30
C THR A 600 -17.37 -21.01 -19.62
N ASP A 601 -18.61 -20.66 -19.94
CA ASP A 601 -19.66 -21.64 -20.28
C ASP A 601 -19.31 -22.43 -21.54
N MET A 602 -18.75 -21.77 -22.56
CA MET A 602 -18.23 -22.40 -23.77
C MET A 602 -17.14 -23.42 -23.46
N THR A 603 -16.22 -23.07 -22.57
CA THR A 603 -15.11 -23.96 -22.19
C THR A 603 -15.63 -25.20 -21.46
N LEU A 604 -16.52 -25.02 -20.48
CA LEU A 604 -17.13 -26.11 -19.71
C LEU A 604 -17.97 -27.04 -20.58
N ARG A 605 -18.66 -26.50 -21.58
CA ARG A 605 -19.51 -27.26 -22.51
C ARG A 605 -18.77 -27.77 -23.76
N GLY A 606 -17.44 -27.64 -23.81
CA GLY A 606 -16.61 -28.24 -24.88
C GLY A 606 -16.72 -27.55 -26.24
N ALA A 607 -16.76 -26.22 -26.28
CA ALA A 607 -16.73 -25.46 -27.53
C ALA A 607 -15.49 -25.74 -28.39
N THR A 608 -15.65 -25.64 -29.71
CA THR A 608 -14.54 -25.82 -30.66
C THR A 608 -13.56 -24.64 -30.62
N GLU A 609 -12.33 -24.83 -31.09
CA GLU A 609 -11.32 -23.77 -31.15
C GLU A 609 -11.78 -22.55 -31.94
N ASN A 610 -12.50 -22.76 -33.05
CA ASN A 610 -13.04 -21.68 -33.87
C ASN A 610 -14.14 -20.89 -33.16
N GLU A 611 -14.97 -21.56 -32.36
CA GLU A 611 -15.99 -20.91 -31.54
C GLU A 611 -15.34 -20.07 -30.44
N LEU A 612 -14.39 -20.64 -29.70
CA LEU A 612 -13.64 -19.93 -28.66
C LEU A 612 -12.90 -18.72 -29.24
N ALA A 613 -12.22 -18.88 -30.38
CA ALA A 613 -11.49 -17.79 -31.02
C ALA A 613 -12.39 -16.59 -31.35
N ARG A 614 -13.64 -16.81 -31.78
CA ARG A 614 -14.61 -15.74 -32.03
C ARG A 614 -14.97 -14.98 -30.75
N ALA A 615 -15.23 -15.71 -29.66
CA ALA A 615 -15.54 -15.09 -28.37
C ALA A 615 -14.34 -14.31 -27.81
N VAL A 616 -13.13 -14.86 -27.93
CA VAL A 616 -11.89 -14.20 -27.47
C VAL A 616 -11.59 -12.94 -28.28
N LYS A 617 -11.73 -12.96 -29.62
CA LYS A 617 -11.59 -11.76 -30.46
C LYS A 617 -12.54 -10.66 -30.04
N HIS A 618 -13.80 -11.00 -29.79
CA HIS A 618 -14.77 -10.03 -29.29
C HIS A 618 -14.38 -9.50 -27.90
N SER A 619 -13.92 -10.36 -27.00
CA SER A 619 -13.40 -9.95 -25.69
C SER A 619 -12.27 -8.92 -25.80
N MET A 620 -11.33 -9.11 -26.73
CA MET A 620 -10.25 -8.14 -26.99
C MET A 620 -10.80 -6.79 -27.47
N VAL A 621 -11.84 -6.77 -28.33
CA VAL A 621 -12.49 -5.51 -28.74
C VAL A 621 -13.20 -4.85 -27.57
N VAL A 622 -13.91 -5.61 -26.74
CA VAL A 622 -14.62 -5.07 -25.56
C VAL A 622 -13.65 -4.40 -24.60
N ILE A 623 -12.50 -5.00 -24.31
CA ILE A 623 -11.47 -4.43 -23.41
C ILE A 623 -11.02 -3.04 -23.89
N ASP A 624 -10.84 -2.87 -25.19
CA ASP A 624 -10.33 -1.63 -25.79
C ASP A 624 -11.44 -0.63 -26.17
N ALA A 625 -12.70 -1.06 -26.22
CA ALA A 625 -13.76 -0.31 -26.90
C ALA A 625 -14.08 1.05 -26.28
N GLU A 626 -14.11 1.17 -24.94
CA GLU A 626 -14.37 2.45 -24.28
C GLU A 626 -13.19 3.43 -24.46
N LYS A 627 -11.96 2.91 -24.31
CA LYS A 627 -10.73 3.70 -24.42
C LYS A 627 -10.51 4.20 -25.84
N HIS A 628 -10.64 3.31 -26.83
CA HIS A 628 -10.36 3.59 -28.23
C HIS A 628 -11.60 3.90 -29.08
N LYS A 629 -12.77 4.00 -28.46
CA LYS A 629 -14.05 4.32 -29.13
C LYS A 629 -14.34 3.31 -30.26
N LEU A 630 -14.15 2.02 -29.98
CA LEU A 630 -14.32 0.96 -30.98
C LEU A 630 -15.79 0.56 -31.13
N ASP A 631 -16.20 0.19 -32.34
CA ASP A 631 -17.51 -0.37 -32.64
C ASP A 631 -17.60 -1.84 -32.20
N TYR A 632 -17.72 -2.03 -30.89
CA TYR A 632 -17.84 -3.36 -30.29
C TYR A 632 -19.12 -4.10 -30.73
N LYS A 633 -20.18 -3.39 -31.12
CA LYS A 633 -21.41 -4.00 -31.63
C LYS A 633 -21.23 -4.60 -33.01
N GLN A 634 -20.41 -3.99 -33.86
CA GLN A 634 -20.03 -4.64 -35.11
C GLN A 634 -19.15 -5.87 -34.86
N SER A 635 -18.23 -5.81 -33.88
CA SER A 635 -17.46 -7.00 -33.46
C SER A 635 -18.35 -8.13 -32.94
N GLU A 636 -19.43 -7.82 -32.21
CA GLU A 636 -20.41 -8.79 -31.73
C GLU A 636 -21.07 -9.56 -32.90
N LYS A 637 -21.37 -8.84 -34.00
CA LYS A 637 -21.95 -9.41 -35.23
C LYS A 637 -20.94 -10.22 -36.01
N ASP A 638 -19.75 -9.67 -36.27
CA ASP A 638 -18.70 -10.30 -37.08
C ASP A 638 -18.21 -11.61 -36.44
N ASN A 639 -18.20 -11.66 -35.10
CA ASN A 639 -17.86 -12.87 -34.34
C ASN A 639 -19.07 -13.76 -33.99
N ALA A 640 -20.27 -13.42 -34.47
CA ALA A 640 -21.51 -14.16 -34.25
C ALA A 640 -21.80 -14.50 -32.77
N ILE A 641 -21.53 -13.56 -31.85
CA ILE A 641 -21.58 -13.79 -30.40
C ILE A 641 -22.99 -14.19 -29.94
N ALA A 642 -24.05 -13.62 -30.53
CA ALA A 642 -25.42 -14.01 -30.24
C ALA A 642 -25.67 -15.51 -30.48
N SER A 643 -25.09 -16.08 -31.56
CA SER A 643 -25.22 -17.53 -31.82
C SER A 643 -24.51 -18.39 -30.77
N LEU A 644 -23.37 -17.90 -30.25
CA LEU A 644 -22.62 -18.57 -29.20
C LEU A 644 -23.38 -18.52 -27.88
N LYS A 645 -23.93 -17.35 -27.50
CA LYS A 645 -24.83 -17.23 -26.33
C LYS A 645 -26.00 -18.19 -26.44
N LYS A 646 -26.70 -18.22 -27.56
CA LYS A 646 -27.82 -19.14 -27.78
C LYS A 646 -27.43 -20.61 -27.58
N LYS A 647 -26.27 -21.02 -28.11
CA LYS A 647 -25.78 -22.41 -28.05
C LYS A 647 -25.26 -22.81 -26.66
N TYR A 648 -24.53 -21.94 -25.99
CA TYR A 648 -23.79 -22.26 -24.76
C TYR A 648 -24.43 -21.73 -23.49
N GLN A 649 -25.36 -20.78 -23.59
CA GLN A 649 -26.03 -20.12 -22.48
C GLN A 649 -27.55 -20.20 -22.53
N GLY A 650 -28.12 -20.67 -23.64
CA GLY A 650 -29.57 -20.83 -23.77
C GLY A 650 -30.13 -21.88 -22.81
N THR A 651 -31.12 -21.48 -22.03
CA THR A 651 -31.90 -22.35 -21.14
C THR A 651 -33.39 -22.01 -21.21
N TYR A 652 -34.25 -22.97 -20.87
CA TYR A 652 -35.69 -22.75 -20.69
C TYR A 652 -36.02 -22.85 -19.21
N ASP A 653 -36.87 -21.96 -18.70
CA ASP A 653 -37.41 -22.09 -17.35
C ASP A 653 -38.56 -23.09 -17.28
N ASP A 654 -39.07 -23.36 -16.07
CA ASP A 654 -40.17 -24.29 -15.83
C ASP A 654 -41.47 -23.90 -16.55
N ASN A 655 -41.60 -22.63 -16.97
CA ASN A 655 -42.73 -22.11 -17.74
C ASN A 655 -42.49 -22.15 -19.27
N GLY A 656 -41.38 -22.75 -19.71
CA GLY A 656 -40.99 -22.83 -21.12
C GLY A 656 -40.52 -21.50 -21.73
N LYS A 657 -40.23 -20.48 -20.90
CA LYS A 657 -39.69 -19.20 -21.37
C LYS A 657 -38.19 -19.34 -21.59
N TYR A 658 -37.74 -18.87 -22.75
CA TYR A 658 -36.33 -18.88 -23.12
C TYR A 658 -35.55 -17.77 -22.42
N HIS A 659 -34.37 -18.13 -21.89
CA HIS A 659 -33.44 -17.23 -21.23
C HIS A 659 -32.01 -17.43 -21.75
N GLU A 660 -31.26 -16.34 -21.81
CA GLU A 660 -29.83 -16.33 -22.15
C GLU A 660 -29.06 -15.57 -21.06
N GLY A 661 -27.95 -16.15 -20.58
CA GLY A 661 -27.11 -15.54 -19.55
C GLY A 661 -26.16 -16.56 -18.92
N ALA A 662 -25.44 -16.16 -17.88
CA ALA A 662 -24.59 -17.08 -17.10
C ALA A 662 -25.34 -18.38 -16.75
N SER A 663 -24.89 -19.48 -17.35
CA SER A 663 -25.67 -20.72 -17.42
C SER A 663 -25.09 -21.86 -16.60
N THR A 664 -23.91 -21.65 -16.00
CA THR A 664 -23.25 -22.62 -15.11
C THR A 664 -23.11 -22.02 -13.72
N LEU A 665 -22.92 -22.86 -12.70
CA LEU A 665 -22.66 -22.40 -11.33
C LEU A 665 -21.46 -21.43 -11.29
N ILE A 666 -20.44 -21.70 -12.10
CA ILE A 666 -19.19 -20.92 -12.10
C ILE A 666 -19.32 -19.60 -12.86
N SER A 667 -20.18 -19.49 -13.88
CA SER A 667 -20.41 -18.21 -14.56
C SER A 667 -21.40 -17.30 -13.83
N ARG A 668 -22.18 -17.84 -12.88
CA ARG A 668 -23.14 -17.08 -12.05
C ARG A 668 -22.50 -16.47 -10.80
N ALA A 669 -21.44 -17.10 -10.29
CA ALA A 669 -20.59 -16.58 -9.22
C ALA A 669 -19.59 -15.57 -9.79
#